data_AF-A0A6V7PIM1-F1
#
_entry.id   AF-A0A6V7PIM1-F1
#
_cell.length_a   1.000
_cell.length_b   1.000
_cell.length_c   1.000
_cell.angle_alpha   90.00
_cell.angle_beta   90.00
_cell.angle_gamma   90.00
#
_symmetry.space_group_name_H-M   'P 1'
#
loop_
_entity.id
_entity.type
_entity.pdbx_description
1 polymer ?
#
loop_
_entity_poly.entity_id
_entity_poly.type
_entity_poly.pdbx_seq_one_letter_code
_entity_poly.pdbx_strand_id
1 'polypeptide(L)'
;MAAALSFSRSDSIADSMPEALRQSRYQMKKIFSRYVSKGKRYMKNQHLMDELDKSVDNELEKAKLMEGFLGYIISSTQEAVVLPPYVAFAVRPQPGIWEYVKVHSNDLSVEGITPSEYLKYKETLFDEKWAKDENALEIDFGAFNLSTPLLALPSSVGNGMQFVSRFLSSKLGDKSESMKPLLDYLLALNHRGEKLMINNAIDTVNKLQTVLLLSEVFVSGLPKNTPFQRFEQRFQEWGLEKGWGDNAETVKETLNCLSEVLQAPDPANMEKFFSRVPNIFNIVVFSVHGYFGQEDVLGLPDTGGQVVYILDQVKAFEEELLLRIKQQGLNITPQILVLTRLIPEAKGTKCDQELEPVHDTKHSHILRVPFRTENRILNQWVSRFDIYPYLERYAEEAAAKIIDYLEGKPDLIIGNYTDGNLVASLISSKLGITQGTIAHALEKTKYGDSDVHWKELDHKYHFSCQFTADMIAMNTSDFIITSTYQEIAGSKDKVGQYESHYAFTMPGLCRYATGINVFDPKFNIASPGADQTVYFPFTQKQKRLTQFHPAIEELLYSKVDNDEHIGYLEDKNKPIIFSMARLDVVKNISGLVEWYGKNKRLRDLANLVVVAGLLDPEKSKDREEIMEIKKMHSLIETYQLAGQIRWIAAQTDRARNGELYRCIADTKGAFVQPALYEAFGLTVIEAMNCGLPTFATNKGGPAEIIVDGVSGFHIDPYNGDETSNKIADFFTKCRDDPSYWNKISTAGLQRIYECYTWKIYATRVLNMGSIYGFRRQLNKEEKFVKQRYLQLFYNLQFRKLAKTVPTVSDQIPQAPTVSQNGTISITPKVPPKQRQVCPLFRNILKKPRGHPSRSSKVVFVLLNPPSMATVLGLSEAIREGFYLSDNSAKLYGPRHNKKIHRKKPKWNLCSMHAHSKHSSGGFKLEDRRNFQVYSSLVANQVGEVATSSEQKVYDVVLKQAALVNRGLRPELDVKLELSISDSTNVLKEAYDRCGEVCAEYAKTFYLGTLLMTHERRQAIWAIYDWFPLQSQPFKDMIQGMRMDLKKSRYKNFDELYLYCYYVAGTVGLVSVPVMGIAPESKATTESVYNAALALGIANQLTNILRDVGEDARRGRIYLPQDELAQYGLSDEDIFNGRVNDKWRGFMRSQIERARMFFQEAEKGVTELSQASRWPVWASLLLYRQILDEIEANDYNNFTKRAYVSKAKKLMALPIAYGRSLIPPYSVKESSLSKSLS
;
A
#
# COMPACT_ATOMS: atom_id res chain seq x y z
N MET A 1 -27.70 26.25 3.36
CA MET A 1 -28.14 25.36 4.46
C MET A 1 -27.88 23.94 4.03
N ALA A 2 -26.98 23.22 4.69
CA ALA A 2 -26.57 21.86 4.34
C ALA A 2 -26.18 21.11 5.62
N ALA A 3 -27.20 20.81 6.44
CA ALA A 3 -27.01 20.34 7.81
C ALA A 3 -28.15 19.39 8.23
N ALA A 4 -28.18 18.19 7.63
CA ALA A 4 -28.96 17.05 8.08
C ALA A 4 -28.24 15.74 7.68
N LEU A 5 -28.47 14.67 8.43
CA LEU A 5 -28.07 13.28 8.09
C LEU A 5 -26.57 12.97 8.00
N SER A 6 -25.79 13.36 9.02
CA SER A 6 -24.48 12.74 9.29
C SER A 6 -24.65 11.39 10.00
N PHE A 7 -24.87 10.31 9.24
CA PHE A 7 -25.05 8.96 9.81
C PHE A 7 -23.74 8.34 10.36
N SER A 8 -23.86 7.52 11.40
CA SER A 8 -22.74 6.87 12.09
C SER A 8 -22.17 5.67 11.32
N ARG A 9 -20.84 5.53 11.37
CA ARG A 9 -20.08 4.47 10.67
C ARG A 9 -20.06 3.14 11.44
N SER A 10 -21.06 2.88 12.29
CA SER A 10 -21.05 1.79 13.29
C SER A 10 -22.19 0.76 13.16
N ASP A 11 -23.18 1.03 12.32
CA ASP A 11 -24.49 0.37 12.39
C ASP A 11 -24.70 -0.41 11.07
N SER A 12 -24.96 -1.73 11.12
CA SER A 12 -25.03 -2.55 9.90
C SER A 12 -26.23 -2.16 9.04
N ILE A 13 -26.16 -2.45 7.74
CA ILE A 13 -27.33 -2.40 6.86
C ILE A 13 -28.44 -3.31 7.38
N ALA A 14 -28.13 -4.47 7.96
CA ALA A 14 -29.13 -5.35 8.57
C ALA A 14 -29.87 -4.69 9.74
N ASP A 15 -29.17 -3.91 10.58
CA ASP A 15 -29.75 -3.19 11.73
C ASP A 15 -30.51 -1.92 11.30
N SER A 16 -29.98 -1.23 10.29
CA SER A 16 -30.39 0.13 9.91
C SER A 16 -31.48 0.17 8.83
N MET A 17 -31.50 -0.82 7.92
CA MET A 17 -32.48 -0.91 6.84
C MET A 17 -33.93 -1.07 7.34
N PRO A 18 -34.25 -1.83 8.42
CA PRO A 18 -35.60 -1.87 9.01
C PRO A 18 -36.18 -0.49 9.32
N GLU A 19 -35.36 0.43 9.84
CA GLU A 19 -35.83 1.77 10.23
C GLU A 19 -36.04 2.67 9.00
N ALA A 20 -35.14 2.62 8.01
CA ALA A 20 -35.36 3.32 6.74
C ALA A 20 -36.60 2.79 5.98
N LEU A 21 -36.88 1.47 6.05
CA LEU A 21 -38.09 0.86 5.48
C LEU A 21 -39.37 1.23 6.25
N ARG A 22 -39.29 1.61 7.53
CA ARG A 22 -40.43 2.19 8.29
C ARG A 22 -40.70 3.63 7.85
N GLN A 23 -39.66 4.46 7.72
CA GLN A 23 -39.77 5.89 7.38
C GLN A 23 -40.41 6.19 6.01
N SER A 24 -40.53 5.20 5.12
CA SER A 24 -41.24 5.34 3.84
C SER A 24 -42.10 4.10 3.51
N ARG A 25 -42.67 3.46 4.54
CA ARG A 25 -43.31 2.13 4.47
C ARG A 25 -44.33 1.93 3.33
N TYR A 26 -45.06 2.98 2.93
CA TYR A 26 -46.00 2.91 1.81
C TYR A 26 -45.29 2.82 0.45
N GLN A 27 -44.40 3.79 0.15
CA GLN A 27 -43.55 3.79 -1.04
C GLN A 27 -42.74 2.49 -1.13
N MET A 28 -42.23 1.99 0.00
CA MET A 28 -41.44 0.75 0.02
C MET A 28 -42.24 -0.50 -0.31
N LYS A 29 -43.50 -0.62 0.14
CA LYS A 29 -44.36 -1.71 -0.34
C LYS A 29 -44.63 -1.60 -1.85
N LYS A 30 -44.77 -0.39 -2.41
CA LYS A 30 -44.90 -0.17 -3.87
C LYS A 30 -43.62 -0.61 -4.60
N ILE A 31 -42.43 -0.21 -4.13
CA ILE A 31 -41.12 -0.59 -4.70
C ILE A 31 -40.90 -2.11 -4.66
N PHE A 32 -41.01 -2.74 -3.49
CA PHE A 32 -40.75 -4.17 -3.32
C PHE A 32 -41.79 -5.04 -4.04
N SER A 33 -43.05 -4.60 -4.11
CA SER A 33 -44.07 -5.24 -4.94
C SER A 33 -43.72 -5.19 -6.44
N ARG A 34 -43.11 -4.10 -6.94
CA ARG A 34 -42.62 -4.02 -8.33
C ARG A 34 -41.44 -4.95 -8.60
N TYR A 35 -40.44 -4.99 -7.70
CA TYR A 35 -39.32 -5.94 -7.81
C TYR A 35 -39.82 -7.39 -7.91
N VAL A 36 -40.81 -7.76 -7.10
CA VAL A 36 -41.42 -9.10 -7.12
C VAL A 36 -42.31 -9.37 -8.34
N SER A 37 -43.14 -8.41 -8.76
CA SER A 37 -44.15 -8.61 -9.81
C SER A 37 -43.62 -8.55 -11.24
N LYS A 38 -42.49 -7.87 -11.50
CA LYS A 38 -41.95 -7.69 -12.87
C LYS A 38 -41.18 -8.90 -13.43
N GLY A 39 -41.13 -10.02 -12.72
CA GLY A 39 -40.61 -11.31 -13.22
C GLY A 39 -39.08 -11.39 -13.44
N LYS A 40 -38.36 -10.28 -13.51
CA LYS A 40 -36.89 -10.24 -13.68
C LYS A 40 -36.19 -10.64 -12.37
N ARG A 41 -35.94 -11.95 -12.19
CA ARG A 41 -35.45 -12.51 -10.92
C ARG A 41 -34.02 -12.11 -10.52
N TYR A 42 -33.21 -11.61 -11.45
CA TYR A 42 -31.84 -11.17 -11.19
C TYR A 42 -31.66 -9.72 -11.63
N MET A 43 -31.26 -8.85 -10.70
CA MET A 43 -31.28 -7.40 -10.86
C MET A 43 -29.93 -6.77 -10.47
N LYS A 44 -29.10 -6.44 -11.46
CA LYS A 44 -27.99 -5.49 -11.32
C LYS A 44 -28.50 -4.10 -10.88
N ASN A 45 -27.63 -3.30 -10.25
CA ASN A 45 -27.90 -1.93 -9.76
C ASN A 45 -28.87 -1.11 -10.65
N GLN A 46 -28.56 -0.96 -11.94
CA GLN A 46 -29.36 -0.16 -12.87
C GLN A 46 -30.84 -0.61 -12.93
N HIS A 47 -31.13 -1.92 -12.85
CA HIS A 47 -32.52 -2.41 -12.86
C HIS A 47 -33.27 -2.07 -11.57
N LEU A 48 -32.57 -1.98 -10.43
CA LEU A 48 -33.16 -1.55 -9.15
C LEU A 48 -33.47 -0.06 -9.18
N MET A 49 -32.51 0.75 -9.66
CA MET A 49 -32.67 2.19 -9.86
C MET A 49 -33.80 2.51 -10.84
N ASP A 50 -33.85 1.83 -11.99
CA ASP A 50 -34.90 1.94 -13.00
C ASP A 50 -36.31 1.72 -12.45
N GLU A 51 -36.50 0.72 -11.58
CA GLU A 51 -37.82 0.38 -11.02
C GLU A 51 -38.15 1.17 -9.74
N LEU A 52 -37.14 1.69 -9.04
CA LEU A 52 -37.31 2.69 -7.99
C LEU A 52 -37.79 4.02 -8.59
N ASP A 53 -37.17 4.51 -9.66
CA ASP A 53 -37.58 5.72 -10.38
C ASP A 53 -39.04 5.60 -10.83
N LYS A 54 -39.35 4.54 -11.59
CA LYS A 54 -40.71 4.24 -12.10
C LYS A 54 -41.73 3.87 -11.02
N SER A 55 -41.39 3.99 -9.72
CA SER A 55 -42.30 3.77 -8.59
C SER A 55 -42.73 5.05 -7.88
N VAL A 56 -42.04 6.18 -8.06
CA VAL A 56 -42.31 7.43 -7.35
C VAL A 56 -42.75 8.49 -8.35
N ASP A 57 -44.04 8.82 -8.35
CA ASP A 57 -44.66 9.67 -9.37
C ASP A 57 -44.40 11.19 -9.15
N ASN A 58 -43.56 11.54 -8.18
CA ASN A 58 -43.27 12.90 -7.73
C ASN A 58 -41.74 13.10 -7.55
N GLU A 59 -41.13 13.94 -8.39
CA GLU A 59 -39.68 14.20 -8.37
C GLU A 59 -39.16 14.72 -7.01
N LEU A 60 -39.97 15.47 -6.24
CA LEU A 60 -39.54 15.97 -4.93
C LEU A 60 -39.45 14.84 -3.89
N GLU A 61 -40.36 13.86 -3.95
CA GLU A 61 -40.29 12.66 -3.12
C GLU A 61 -39.17 11.72 -3.57
N LYS A 62 -38.96 11.59 -4.88
CA LYS A 62 -37.88 10.80 -5.49
C LYS A 62 -36.51 11.34 -5.07
N ALA A 63 -36.29 12.66 -5.13
CA ALA A 63 -35.08 13.30 -4.62
C ALA A 63 -34.86 13.00 -3.12
N LYS A 64 -35.87 13.24 -2.28
CA LYS A 64 -35.81 12.98 -0.83
C LYS A 64 -35.56 11.51 -0.48
N LEU A 65 -36.06 10.58 -1.29
CA LEU A 65 -35.87 9.14 -1.13
C LEU A 65 -34.44 8.71 -1.55
N MET A 66 -33.90 9.34 -2.59
CA MET A 66 -32.51 9.16 -3.04
C MET A 66 -31.48 9.75 -2.07
N GLU A 67 -31.79 10.88 -1.43
CA GLU A 67 -30.99 11.48 -0.34
C GLU A 67 -31.09 10.67 0.97
N GLY A 68 -32.08 9.78 1.09
CA GLY A 68 -32.31 8.94 2.26
C GLY A 68 -31.41 7.69 2.34
N PHE A 69 -31.35 7.07 3.52
CA PHE A 69 -30.52 5.90 3.78
C PHE A 69 -30.82 4.70 2.86
N LEU A 70 -32.07 4.51 2.41
CA LEU A 70 -32.38 3.47 1.44
C LEU A 70 -31.94 3.82 0.01
N GLY A 71 -32.01 5.10 -0.38
CA GLY A 71 -31.41 5.58 -1.63
C GLY A 71 -29.90 5.27 -1.67
N TYR A 72 -29.22 5.46 -0.53
CA TYR A 72 -27.83 5.04 -0.35
C TYR A 72 -27.63 3.51 -0.44
N ILE A 73 -28.45 2.69 0.24
CA ILE A 73 -28.36 1.22 0.14
C ILE A 73 -28.54 0.74 -1.31
N ILE A 74 -29.56 1.23 -2.00
CA ILE A 74 -29.87 0.79 -3.37
C ILE A 74 -28.78 1.29 -4.34
N SER A 75 -28.30 2.52 -4.20
CA SER A 75 -27.15 3.04 -4.95
C SER A 75 -25.87 2.21 -4.71
N SER A 76 -25.67 1.70 -3.50
CA SER A 76 -24.53 0.86 -3.11
C SER A 76 -24.74 -0.63 -3.39
N THR A 77 -25.94 -1.04 -3.83
CA THR A 77 -26.24 -2.43 -4.18
C THR A 77 -25.65 -2.74 -5.54
N GLN A 78 -24.80 -3.75 -5.62
CA GLN A 78 -24.21 -4.20 -6.88
C GLN A 78 -25.19 -5.10 -7.64
N GLU A 79 -25.81 -6.05 -6.93
CA GLU A 79 -26.81 -6.96 -7.46
C GLU A 79 -27.80 -7.48 -6.43
N ALA A 80 -29.01 -7.82 -6.87
CA ALA A 80 -30.07 -8.41 -6.07
C ALA A 80 -30.72 -9.61 -6.76
N VAL A 81 -31.24 -10.52 -5.95
CA VAL A 81 -31.90 -11.78 -6.32
C VAL A 81 -33.32 -11.78 -5.77
N VAL A 82 -34.30 -11.96 -6.64
CA VAL A 82 -35.73 -11.96 -6.29
C VAL A 82 -36.25 -13.39 -6.33
N LEU A 83 -36.54 -13.94 -5.14
CA LEU A 83 -37.18 -15.23 -4.92
C LEU A 83 -38.45 -14.98 -4.10
N PRO A 84 -39.60 -14.71 -4.75
CA PRO A 84 -40.81 -14.27 -4.07
C PRO A 84 -41.21 -15.21 -2.92
N PRO A 85 -41.51 -14.67 -1.72
CA PRO A 85 -41.75 -13.26 -1.41
C PRO A 85 -40.51 -12.43 -1.00
N TYR A 86 -39.29 -12.95 -1.14
CA TYR A 86 -38.05 -12.29 -0.72
C TYR A 86 -37.28 -11.60 -1.85
N VAL A 87 -36.54 -10.55 -1.48
CA VAL A 87 -35.47 -9.94 -2.29
C VAL A 87 -34.18 -9.94 -1.46
N ALA A 88 -33.13 -10.60 -1.95
CA ALA A 88 -31.81 -10.61 -1.35
C ALA A 88 -30.87 -9.63 -2.08
N PHE A 89 -30.12 -8.82 -1.35
CA PHE A 89 -29.24 -7.78 -1.86
C PHE A 89 -27.78 -8.10 -1.51
N ALA A 90 -26.87 -7.93 -2.46
CA ALA A 90 -25.43 -7.83 -2.22
C ALA A 90 -25.04 -6.35 -2.26
N VAL A 91 -24.89 -5.76 -1.07
CA VAL A 91 -24.58 -4.34 -0.90
C VAL A 91 -23.09 -4.16 -0.66
N ARG A 92 -22.50 -3.14 -1.29
CA ARG A 92 -21.08 -2.82 -1.21
C ARG A 92 -20.92 -1.36 -0.77
N PRO A 93 -20.95 -1.04 0.53
CA PRO A 93 -20.95 0.35 1.02
C PRO A 93 -19.62 1.07 0.76
N GLN A 94 -18.51 0.32 0.75
CA GLN A 94 -17.14 0.80 0.56
C GLN A 94 -16.32 -0.29 -0.17
N PRO A 95 -15.23 0.07 -0.88
CA PRO A 95 -14.34 -0.91 -1.51
C PRO A 95 -13.85 -1.99 -0.54
N GLY A 96 -14.02 -3.26 -0.91
CA GLY A 96 -13.68 -4.43 -0.12
C GLY A 96 -14.69 -4.83 0.96
N ILE A 97 -15.71 -4.01 1.23
CA ILE A 97 -16.71 -4.24 2.29
C ILE A 97 -18.04 -4.64 1.65
N TRP A 98 -18.52 -5.83 2.01
CA TRP A 98 -19.76 -6.42 1.50
C TRP A 98 -20.69 -6.80 2.64
N GLU A 99 -21.95 -6.40 2.52
CA GLU A 99 -23.04 -6.77 3.42
C GLU A 99 -24.16 -7.41 2.58
N TYR A 100 -24.66 -8.56 3.04
CA TYR A 100 -25.72 -9.31 2.36
C TYR A 100 -26.96 -9.31 3.24
N VAL A 101 -28.10 -8.86 2.68
CA VAL A 101 -29.36 -8.74 3.42
C VAL A 101 -30.53 -9.27 2.60
N LYS A 102 -31.50 -9.89 3.26
CA LYS A 102 -32.74 -10.41 2.67
C LYS A 102 -33.92 -9.64 3.24
N VAL A 103 -34.80 -9.15 2.36
CA VAL A 103 -35.99 -8.37 2.73
C VAL A 103 -37.25 -9.09 2.26
N HIS A 104 -38.25 -9.19 3.13
CA HIS A 104 -39.56 -9.76 2.78
C HIS A 104 -40.48 -8.67 2.21
N SER A 105 -40.93 -8.84 0.96
CA SER A 105 -41.66 -7.79 0.21
C SER A 105 -42.99 -7.34 0.83
N ASN A 106 -43.63 -8.21 1.63
CA ASN A 106 -45.00 -7.98 2.13
C ASN A 106 -45.06 -7.20 3.45
N ASP A 107 -44.16 -7.45 4.39
CA ASP A 107 -44.12 -6.78 5.70
C ASP A 107 -42.90 -5.88 5.90
N LEU A 108 -41.89 -5.97 5.02
CA LEU A 108 -40.61 -5.27 5.06
C LEU A 108 -39.73 -5.63 6.26
N SER A 109 -39.83 -6.86 6.76
CA SER A 109 -38.80 -7.45 7.62
C SER A 109 -37.47 -7.62 6.86
N VAL A 110 -36.36 -7.46 7.57
CA VAL A 110 -34.98 -7.57 7.04
C VAL A 110 -34.21 -8.57 7.89
N GLU A 111 -33.36 -9.35 7.22
CA GLU A 111 -32.50 -10.38 7.81
C GLU A 111 -31.10 -10.24 7.22
N GLY A 112 -30.07 -10.11 8.06
CA GLY A 112 -28.68 -10.20 7.62
C GLY A 112 -28.32 -11.65 7.31
N ILE A 113 -27.69 -11.90 6.16
CA ILE A 113 -27.34 -13.26 5.69
C ILE A 113 -25.85 -13.36 5.36
N THR A 114 -25.33 -14.58 5.33
CA THR A 114 -23.93 -14.85 4.95
C THR A 114 -23.71 -14.80 3.43
N PRO A 115 -22.45 -14.69 2.96
CA PRO A 115 -22.13 -14.84 1.53
C PRO A 115 -22.58 -16.20 0.97
N SER A 116 -22.46 -17.28 1.75
CA SER A 116 -22.93 -18.63 1.37
C SER A 116 -24.44 -18.65 1.09
N GLU A 117 -25.24 -18.04 1.97
CA GLU A 117 -26.69 -17.97 1.81
C GLU A 117 -27.10 -17.09 0.64
N TYR A 118 -26.45 -15.93 0.43
CA TYR A 118 -26.70 -15.11 -0.76
C TYR A 118 -26.40 -15.90 -2.05
N LEU A 119 -25.31 -16.65 -2.09
CA LEU A 119 -24.95 -17.48 -3.23
C LEU A 119 -25.94 -18.64 -3.44
N LYS A 120 -26.48 -19.27 -2.39
CA LYS A 120 -27.57 -20.26 -2.51
C LYS A 120 -28.85 -19.65 -3.08
N TYR A 121 -29.19 -18.42 -2.68
CA TYR A 121 -30.30 -17.67 -3.29
C TYR A 121 -30.03 -17.40 -4.77
N LYS A 122 -28.82 -16.95 -5.13
CA LYS A 122 -28.40 -16.73 -6.52
C LYS A 122 -28.46 -18.02 -7.35
N GLU A 123 -27.91 -19.12 -6.84
CA GLU A 123 -27.91 -20.46 -7.45
C GLU A 123 -29.31 -20.98 -7.75
N THR A 124 -30.30 -20.68 -6.89
CA THR A 124 -31.69 -21.12 -7.09
C THR A 124 -32.31 -20.60 -8.40
N LEU A 125 -31.74 -19.56 -9.02
CA LEU A 125 -32.15 -19.06 -10.33
C LEU A 125 -31.59 -19.85 -11.52
N PHE A 126 -30.49 -20.59 -11.34
CA PHE A 126 -29.73 -21.23 -12.41
C PHE A 126 -29.65 -22.76 -12.26
N ASP A 127 -29.62 -23.27 -11.02
CA ASP A 127 -29.57 -24.69 -10.67
C ASP A 127 -30.19 -24.90 -9.27
N GLU A 128 -31.52 -24.99 -9.21
CA GLU A 128 -32.27 -25.20 -7.96
C GLU A 128 -31.89 -26.50 -7.23
N LYS A 129 -31.40 -27.51 -7.95
CA LYS A 129 -30.94 -28.78 -7.35
C LYS A 129 -29.63 -28.56 -6.60
N TRP A 130 -28.66 -27.90 -7.23
CA TRP A 130 -27.40 -27.53 -6.59
C TRP A 130 -27.59 -26.62 -5.38
N ALA A 131 -28.48 -25.62 -5.48
CA ALA A 131 -28.79 -24.70 -4.38
C ALA A 131 -29.35 -25.39 -3.11
N LYS A 132 -29.91 -26.59 -3.27
CA LYS A 132 -30.54 -27.39 -2.21
C LYS A 132 -29.75 -28.64 -1.81
N ASP A 133 -28.61 -28.91 -2.43
CA ASP A 133 -27.78 -30.05 -2.07
C ASP A 133 -26.87 -29.71 -0.87
N GLU A 134 -27.08 -30.42 0.25
CA GLU A 134 -26.25 -30.30 1.46
C GLU A 134 -24.80 -30.75 1.23
N ASN A 135 -24.54 -31.50 0.14
CA ASN A 135 -23.22 -31.98 -0.27
C ASN A 135 -22.54 -31.04 -1.30
N ALA A 136 -23.18 -29.93 -1.68
CA ALA A 136 -22.64 -28.97 -2.65
C ALA A 136 -21.29 -28.40 -2.17
N LEU A 137 -20.23 -28.62 -2.94
CA LEU A 137 -18.86 -28.23 -2.58
C LEU A 137 -18.74 -26.72 -2.33
N GLU A 138 -18.51 -26.36 -1.07
CA GLU A 138 -18.24 -25.00 -0.62
C GLU A 138 -16.76 -24.81 -0.28
N ILE A 139 -16.23 -23.64 -0.65
CA ILE A 139 -14.80 -23.30 -0.58
C ILE A 139 -14.66 -22.01 0.24
N ASP A 140 -13.85 -22.09 1.29
CA ASP A 140 -13.54 -20.97 2.19
C ASP A 140 -12.02 -20.90 2.42
N PHE A 141 -11.35 -19.96 1.75
CA PHE A 141 -9.93 -19.71 1.95
C PHE A 141 -9.63 -18.78 3.14
N GLY A 142 -10.65 -18.12 3.69
CA GLY A 142 -10.61 -17.20 4.82
C GLY A 142 -10.44 -17.91 6.16
N ALA A 143 -11.04 -19.09 6.33
CA ALA A 143 -10.82 -19.99 7.47
C ALA A 143 -9.33 -20.28 7.76
N PHE A 144 -8.45 -20.15 6.76
CA PHE A 144 -7.01 -20.40 6.87
C PHE A 144 -6.16 -19.15 7.17
N ASN A 145 -6.77 -17.97 7.38
CA ASN A 145 -6.04 -16.71 7.54
C ASN A 145 -5.89 -16.23 9.00
N LEU A 146 -6.33 -17.02 10.00
CA LEU A 146 -6.52 -16.67 11.42
C LEU A 146 -5.34 -15.98 12.14
N SER A 147 -4.12 -16.17 11.66
CA SER A 147 -2.85 -15.69 12.24
C SER A 147 -2.34 -14.36 11.65
N THR A 148 -2.79 -14.03 10.44
CA THR A 148 -2.32 -12.85 9.70
C THR A 148 -3.34 -11.73 9.92
N PRO A 149 -2.98 -10.63 10.61
CA PRO A 149 -3.88 -9.50 10.71
C PRO A 149 -4.13 -8.93 9.32
N LEU A 150 -5.41 -8.70 9.00
CA LEU A 150 -5.85 -8.08 7.76
C LEU A 150 -5.75 -6.56 7.86
N LEU A 151 -5.73 -5.88 6.72
CA LEU A 151 -5.92 -4.43 6.70
C LEU A 151 -7.40 -4.09 7.00
N ALA A 152 -7.66 -2.98 7.67
CA ALA A 152 -9.02 -2.59 8.12
C ALA A 152 -9.58 -1.33 7.42
N LEU A 153 -8.81 -0.72 6.51
CA LEU A 153 -9.15 0.54 5.86
C LEU A 153 -9.08 0.39 4.34
N PRO A 154 -10.15 0.74 3.58
CA PRO A 154 -10.13 0.72 2.11
C PRO A 154 -8.93 1.47 1.52
N SER A 155 -8.53 2.60 2.11
CA SER A 155 -7.38 3.41 1.68
C SER A 155 -6.00 2.74 1.85
N SER A 156 -5.93 1.58 2.51
CA SER A 156 -4.68 0.84 2.73
C SER A 156 -4.53 -0.39 1.82
N VAL A 157 -5.59 -0.80 1.10
CA VAL A 157 -5.53 -1.88 0.11
C VAL A 157 -4.42 -1.58 -0.91
N GLY A 158 -3.67 -2.62 -1.31
CA GLY A 158 -2.52 -2.47 -2.21
C GLY A 158 -1.22 -1.95 -1.57
N ASN A 159 -1.19 -1.74 -0.25
CA ASN A 159 0.01 -1.34 0.50
C ASN A 159 0.52 -2.47 1.43
N GLY A 160 0.35 -3.73 0.98
CA GLY A 160 0.64 -4.93 1.77
C GLY A 160 2.05 -4.98 2.35
N MET A 161 3.08 -4.61 1.57
CA MET A 161 4.48 -4.65 2.01
C MET A 161 4.71 -3.79 3.26
N GLN A 162 4.24 -2.54 3.28
CA GLN A 162 4.39 -1.64 4.43
C GLN A 162 3.67 -2.18 5.68
N PHE A 163 2.53 -2.84 5.49
CA PHE A 163 1.81 -3.48 6.59
C PHE A 163 2.55 -4.72 7.11
N VAL A 164 3.12 -5.54 6.21
CA VAL A 164 4.02 -6.65 6.57
C VAL A 164 5.24 -6.13 7.33
N SER A 165 5.89 -5.06 6.87
CA SER A 165 7.03 -4.45 7.57
C SER A 165 6.67 -4.05 9.00
N ARG A 166 5.52 -3.39 9.21
CA ARG A 166 5.00 -3.04 10.56
C ARG A 166 4.75 -4.27 11.43
N PHE A 167 4.10 -5.30 10.88
CA PHE A 167 3.81 -6.54 11.59
C PHE A 167 5.09 -7.30 11.97
N LEU A 168 6.06 -7.37 11.04
CA LEU A 168 7.38 -7.97 11.28
C LEU A 168 8.14 -7.20 12.36
N SER A 169 8.21 -5.87 12.29
CA SER A 169 8.86 -5.04 13.32
C SER A 169 8.27 -5.32 14.71
N SER A 170 6.94 -5.33 14.84
CA SER A 170 6.27 -5.66 16.10
C SER A 170 6.60 -7.07 16.58
N LYS A 171 6.49 -8.09 15.71
CA LYS A 171 6.72 -9.50 16.04
C LYS A 171 8.18 -9.83 16.39
N LEU A 172 9.14 -9.01 15.94
CA LEU A 172 10.55 -9.13 16.29
C LEU A 172 10.90 -8.38 17.60
N GLY A 173 10.21 -7.28 17.91
CA GLY A 173 10.58 -6.34 18.98
C GLY A 173 10.29 -6.78 20.41
N ASP A 174 9.46 -7.80 20.64
CA ASP A 174 9.00 -8.15 21.99
C ASP A 174 10.10 -8.70 22.93
N LYS A 175 11.08 -9.46 22.42
CA LYS A 175 12.14 -10.13 23.21
C LYS A 175 13.45 -10.31 22.42
N SER A 176 14.57 -10.54 23.13
CA SER A 176 15.82 -11.00 22.48
C SER A 176 15.62 -12.32 21.71
N GLU A 177 14.77 -13.22 22.22
CA GLU A 177 14.42 -14.48 21.55
C GLU A 177 13.63 -14.29 20.25
N SER A 178 12.80 -13.24 20.12
CA SER A 178 12.06 -12.98 18.88
C SER A 178 12.94 -12.46 17.73
N MET A 179 14.19 -12.08 18.00
CA MET A 179 15.20 -11.82 16.96
C MET A 179 15.82 -13.09 16.37
N LYS A 180 15.66 -14.26 17.02
CA LYS A 180 16.29 -15.51 16.55
C LYS A 180 15.91 -15.87 15.10
N PRO A 181 14.67 -15.75 14.62
CA PRO A 181 14.34 -16.05 13.23
C PRO A 181 15.07 -15.16 12.20
N LEU A 182 15.44 -13.92 12.56
CA LEU A 182 16.25 -13.04 11.71
C LEU A 182 17.71 -13.52 11.67
N LEU A 183 18.26 -13.95 12.81
CA LEU A 183 19.58 -14.60 12.88
C LEU A 183 19.61 -15.90 12.06
N ASP A 184 18.64 -16.80 12.28
CA ASP A 184 18.52 -18.07 11.57
C ASP A 184 18.37 -17.85 10.05
N TYR A 185 17.66 -16.78 9.64
CA TYR A 185 17.56 -16.36 8.23
C TYR A 185 18.91 -15.92 7.66
N LEU A 186 19.65 -15.05 8.36
CA LEU A 186 20.96 -14.57 7.92
C LEU A 186 22.00 -15.71 7.87
N LEU A 187 21.99 -16.62 8.85
CA LEU A 187 22.80 -17.84 8.84
C LEU A 187 22.45 -18.79 7.67
N ALA A 188 21.22 -18.74 7.15
CA ALA A 188 20.81 -19.55 6.01
C ALA A 188 21.26 -18.98 4.65
N LEU A 189 21.65 -17.70 4.57
CA LEU A 189 22.08 -17.07 3.31
C LEU A 189 23.35 -17.73 2.77
N ASN A 190 23.28 -18.15 1.51
CA ASN A 190 24.36 -18.77 0.77
C ASN A 190 24.10 -18.65 -0.73
N HIS A 191 25.16 -18.65 -1.55
CA HIS A 191 25.06 -18.72 -3.00
C HIS A 191 26.16 -19.63 -3.55
N ARG A 192 25.79 -20.64 -4.35
CA ARG A 192 26.72 -21.63 -4.95
C ARG A 192 27.72 -22.28 -3.96
N GLY A 193 27.35 -22.35 -2.68
CA GLY A 193 28.17 -22.90 -1.59
C GLY A 193 28.97 -21.87 -0.78
N GLU A 194 29.15 -20.63 -1.28
CA GLU A 194 29.70 -19.53 -0.46
C GLU A 194 28.64 -19.06 0.56
N LYS A 195 29.08 -18.73 1.78
CA LYS A 195 28.24 -18.06 2.79
C LYS A 195 28.17 -16.56 2.52
N LEU A 196 27.03 -15.97 2.86
CA LEU A 196 26.77 -14.53 2.72
C LEU A 196 26.34 -13.93 4.06
N MET A 197 26.66 -12.66 4.27
CA MET A 197 26.43 -11.90 5.52
C MET A 197 27.19 -12.44 6.74
N ILE A 198 26.81 -13.62 7.25
CA ILE A 198 27.35 -14.20 8.50
C ILE A 198 27.60 -15.71 8.38
N ASN A 199 28.54 -16.21 9.17
CA ASN A 199 28.82 -17.64 9.30
C ASN A 199 28.52 -18.19 10.70
N ASN A 200 28.69 -19.51 10.86
CA ASN A 200 28.31 -20.27 12.05
C ASN A 200 29.04 -19.88 13.36
N ALA A 201 30.04 -18.99 13.33
CA ALA A 201 30.61 -18.42 14.55
C ALA A 201 29.59 -17.55 15.33
N ILE A 202 28.64 -16.95 14.60
CA ILE A 202 27.58 -16.08 15.13
C ILE A 202 26.29 -16.91 15.32
N ASP A 203 26.30 -17.78 16.34
CA ASP A 203 25.19 -18.69 16.67
C ASP A 203 24.06 -18.07 17.52
N THR A 204 24.22 -16.83 17.97
CA THR A 204 23.34 -16.19 18.96
C THR A 204 23.20 -14.68 18.73
N VAL A 205 22.02 -14.13 19.05
CA VAL A 205 21.67 -12.71 18.82
C VAL A 205 22.65 -11.76 19.54
N ASN A 206 23.06 -12.11 20.76
CA ASN A 206 24.01 -11.32 21.54
C ASN A 206 25.41 -11.30 20.89
N LYS A 207 25.85 -12.39 20.24
CA LYS A 207 27.09 -12.39 19.45
C LYS A 207 26.95 -11.49 18.23
N LEU A 208 25.82 -11.57 17.52
CA LEU A 208 25.56 -10.73 16.35
C LEU A 208 25.63 -9.24 16.72
N GLN A 209 24.88 -8.81 17.74
CA GLN A 209 24.92 -7.42 18.24
C GLN A 209 26.35 -6.99 18.64
N THR A 210 27.12 -7.87 19.29
CA THR A 210 28.51 -7.58 19.69
C THR A 210 29.43 -7.40 18.47
N VAL A 211 29.34 -8.30 17.48
CA VAL A 211 30.16 -8.26 16.26
C VAL A 211 29.82 -7.06 15.40
N LEU A 212 28.53 -6.70 15.26
CA LEU A 212 28.10 -5.53 14.51
C LEU A 212 28.66 -4.23 15.11
N LEU A 213 28.60 -4.07 16.44
CA LEU A 213 29.14 -2.89 17.12
C LEU A 213 30.67 -2.77 16.97
N LEU A 214 31.41 -3.88 17.12
CA LEU A 214 32.86 -3.92 16.88
C LEU A 214 33.21 -3.56 15.44
N SER A 215 32.41 -4.04 14.48
CA SER A 215 32.61 -3.82 13.05
C SER A 215 32.28 -2.38 12.64
N GLU A 216 31.21 -1.77 13.17
CA GLU A 216 30.91 -0.36 12.92
C GLU A 216 32.04 0.54 13.41
N VAL A 217 32.54 0.32 14.64
CA VAL A 217 33.64 1.11 15.21
C VAL A 217 34.91 0.98 14.38
N PHE A 218 35.24 -0.24 13.92
CA PHE A 218 36.39 -0.49 13.05
C PHE A 218 36.25 0.19 11.68
N VAL A 219 35.13 -0.01 10.99
CA VAL A 219 34.89 0.56 9.65
C VAL A 219 34.78 2.09 9.70
N SER A 220 34.26 2.66 10.79
CA SER A 220 34.24 4.12 11.02
C SER A 220 35.64 4.74 11.15
N GLY A 221 36.69 3.94 11.36
CA GLY A 221 38.09 4.37 11.35
C GLY A 221 38.73 4.38 9.95
N LEU A 222 38.04 3.88 8.92
CA LEU A 222 38.53 3.78 7.55
C LEU A 222 38.05 4.95 6.68
N PRO A 223 38.80 5.35 5.63
CA PRO A 223 38.26 6.22 4.59
C PRO A 223 37.03 5.60 3.91
N LYS A 224 35.96 6.38 3.70
CA LYS A 224 34.68 5.96 3.07
C LYS A 224 34.87 5.00 1.90
N ASN A 225 35.69 5.39 0.92
CA ASN A 225 35.90 4.66 -0.34
C ASN A 225 36.86 3.45 -0.22
N THR A 226 37.17 2.95 0.99
CA THR A 226 38.06 1.79 1.18
C THR A 226 37.34 0.52 0.72
N PRO A 227 37.84 -0.23 -0.28
CA PRO A 227 37.17 -1.44 -0.78
C PRO A 227 37.13 -2.57 0.27
N PHE A 228 36.06 -3.37 0.27
CA PHE A 228 35.84 -4.48 1.22
C PHE A 228 37.04 -5.44 1.30
N GLN A 229 37.67 -5.75 0.16
CA GLN A 229 38.81 -6.68 0.06
C GLN A 229 40.05 -6.20 0.84
N ARG A 230 40.10 -4.94 1.29
CA ARG A 230 41.15 -4.42 2.18
C ARG A 230 40.96 -4.78 3.66
N PHE A 231 39.78 -5.24 4.05
CA PHE A 231 39.44 -5.63 5.42
C PHE A 231 38.60 -6.91 5.55
N GLU A 232 38.28 -7.59 4.45
CA GLU A 232 37.57 -8.87 4.36
C GLU A 232 38.09 -9.92 5.35
N GLN A 233 39.41 -10.15 5.42
CA GLN A 233 40.02 -11.08 6.38
C GLN A 233 39.65 -10.75 7.83
N ARG A 234 39.57 -9.46 8.19
CA ARG A 234 39.22 -9.02 9.54
C ARG A 234 37.74 -9.19 9.86
N PHE A 235 36.88 -9.14 8.84
CA PHE A 235 35.47 -9.47 8.96
C PHE A 235 35.26 -10.98 9.16
N GLN A 236 36.00 -11.80 8.41
CA GLN A 236 35.98 -13.27 8.53
C GLN A 236 36.45 -13.74 9.92
N GLU A 237 37.47 -13.10 10.50
CA GLU A 237 37.91 -13.32 11.90
C GLU A 237 36.79 -13.08 12.94
N TRP A 238 35.75 -12.31 12.60
CA TRP A 238 34.59 -12.04 13.45
C TRP A 238 33.33 -12.81 13.04
N GLY A 239 33.39 -13.65 12.00
CA GLY A 239 32.25 -14.39 11.48
C GLY A 239 31.36 -13.62 10.49
N LEU A 240 31.83 -12.47 9.98
CA LEU A 240 31.18 -11.71 8.92
C LEU A 240 31.74 -12.10 7.55
N GLU A 241 30.85 -12.43 6.62
CA GLU A 241 31.20 -12.82 5.24
C GLU A 241 30.94 -11.66 4.26
N LYS A 242 31.10 -11.91 2.95
CA LYS A 242 30.76 -10.94 1.90
C LYS A 242 29.25 -10.62 1.89
N GLY A 243 28.89 -9.45 1.35
CA GLY A 243 27.50 -9.04 1.15
C GLY A 243 27.03 -7.80 1.93
N TRP A 244 27.90 -7.15 2.71
CA TRP A 244 27.57 -5.94 3.47
C TRP A 244 27.71 -4.64 2.67
N GLY A 245 28.55 -4.64 1.62
CA GLY A 245 28.94 -3.43 0.89
C GLY A 245 30.23 -3.64 0.10
N ASP A 246 30.41 -2.93 -1.02
CA ASP A 246 31.67 -2.92 -1.79
C ASP A 246 32.77 -2.05 -1.16
N ASN A 247 32.38 -1.05 -0.38
CA ASN A 247 33.25 -0.09 0.26
C ASN A 247 32.85 0.16 1.74
N ALA A 248 33.77 0.74 2.53
CA ALA A 248 33.59 1.00 3.95
C ALA A 248 32.35 1.85 4.30
N GLU A 249 31.96 2.82 3.47
CA GLU A 249 30.73 3.58 3.71
C GLU A 249 29.48 2.70 3.52
N THR A 250 29.37 1.97 2.42
CA THR A 250 28.21 1.08 2.19
C THR A 250 28.14 -0.07 3.21
N VAL A 251 29.29 -0.65 3.58
CA VAL A 251 29.39 -1.64 4.67
C VAL A 251 28.87 -1.05 5.98
N LYS A 252 29.34 0.15 6.36
CA LYS A 252 28.85 0.84 7.56
C LYS A 252 27.33 1.03 7.50
N GLU A 253 26.80 1.54 6.39
CA GLU A 253 25.36 1.77 6.27
C GLU A 253 24.51 0.48 6.42
N THR A 254 25.00 -0.67 5.93
CA THR A 254 24.30 -1.96 6.10
C THR A 254 24.43 -2.50 7.52
N LEU A 255 25.60 -2.36 8.16
CA LEU A 255 25.81 -2.70 9.58
C LEU A 255 24.88 -1.88 10.48
N ASN A 256 24.81 -0.56 10.28
CA ASN A 256 23.98 0.35 11.06
C ASN A 256 22.49 0.00 10.93
N CYS A 257 21.98 -0.28 9.74
CA CYS A 257 20.59 -0.70 9.56
C CYS A 257 20.25 -2.00 10.31
N LEU A 258 21.15 -2.99 10.33
CA LEU A 258 20.91 -4.21 11.12
C LEU A 258 21.05 -3.96 12.63
N SER A 259 21.99 -3.13 13.05
CA SER A 259 22.13 -2.70 14.45
C SER A 259 20.88 -1.95 14.95
N GLU A 260 20.29 -1.08 14.14
CA GLU A 260 19.05 -0.37 14.43
C GLU A 260 17.88 -1.36 14.54
N VAL A 261 17.71 -2.26 13.55
CA VAL A 261 16.68 -3.33 13.60
C VAL A 261 16.83 -4.23 14.84
N LEU A 262 18.06 -4.58 15.25
CA LEU A 262 18.30 -5.43 16.43
C LEU A 262 18.21 -4.70 17.78
N GLN A 263 18.06 -3.38 17.79
CA GLN A 263 17.87 -2.56 19.00
C GLN A 263 16.42 -2.08 19.15
N ALA A 264 15.83 -1.61 18.07
CA ALA A 264 14.45 -1.12 18.01
C ALA A 264 13.89 -1.31 16.59
N PRO A 265 13.23 -2.45 16.29
CA PRO A 265 12.67 -2.68 14.97
C PRO A 265 11.64 -1.63 14.59
N ASP A 266 11.88 -0.93 13.48
CA ASP A 266 10.92 -0.06 12.83
C ASP A 266 10.71 -0.47 11.36
N PRO A 267 9.58 -0.10 10.72
CA PRO A 267 9.24 -0.58 9.38
C PRO A 267 10.19 -0.05 8.31
N ALA A 268 10.71 1.17 8.47
CA ALA A 268 11.56 1.82 7.48
C ALA A 268 12.98 1.25 7.52
N ASN A 269 13.55 0.99 8.69
CA ASN A 269 14.84 0.30 8.78
C ASN A 269 14.74 -1.19 8.41
N MET A 270 13.61 -1.85 8.67
CA MET A 270 13.35 -3.20 8.14
C MET A 270 13.35 -3.20 6.60
N GLU A 271 12.61 -2.30 5.95
CA GLU A 271 12.59 -2.18 4.49
C GLU A 271 13.97 -1.81 3.92
N LYS A 272 14.65 -0.84 4.54
CA LYS A 272 16.01 -0.40 4.16
C LYS A 272 17.03 -1.54 4.30
N PHE A 273 16.98 -2.33 5.36
CA PHE A 273 17.83 -3.51 5.52
C PHE A 273 17.51 -4.57 4.46
N PHE A 274 16.26 -5.00 4.33
CA PHE A 274 15.89 -6.05 3.36
C PHE A 274 16.08 -5.64 1.89
N SER A 275 16.11 -4.34 1.57
CA SER A 275 16.50 -3.87 0.23
C SER A 275 17.97 -4.12 -0.12
N ARG A 276 18.83 -4.30 0.90
CA ARG A 276 20.28 -4.48 0.79
C ARG A 276 20.73 -5.94 0.96
N VAL A 277 19.95 -6.77 1.65
CA VAL A 277 20.30 -8.18 1.86
C VAL A 277 20.44 -8.90 0.51
N PRO A 278 21.60 -9.50 0.19
CA PRO A 278 21.82 -10.18 -1.08
C PRO A 278 21.19 -11.57 -1.05
N ASN A 279 19.89 -11.64 -1.39
CA ASN A 279 19.06 -12.85 -1.30
C ASN A 279 18.32 -13.20 -2.60
N ILE A 280 18.49 -12.42 -3.68
CA ILE A 280 17.91 -12.66 -5.00
C ILE A 280 19.00 -12.44 -6.06
N PHE A 281 19.26 -13.47 -6.85
CA PHE A 281 20.19 -13.46 -7.98
C PHE A 281 19.55 -14.12 -9.21
N ASN A 282 18.80 -15.20 -8.98
CA ASN A 282 18.12 -16.00 -9.99
C ASN A 282 16.61 -15.73 -9.97
N ILE A 283 16.06 -15.17 -11.05
CA ILE A 283 14.62 -14.89 -11.19
C ILE A 283 14.03 -15.70 -12.35
N VAL A 284 12.84 -16.28 -12.13
CA VAL A 284 12.07 -16.98 -13.16
C VAL A 284 10.70 -16.31 -13.31
N VAL A 285 10.38 -15.90 -14.53
CA VAL A 285 9.14 -15.21 -14.90
C VAL A 285 8.35 -16.11 -15.85
N PHE A 286 7.14 -16.53 -15.49
CA PHE A 286 6.30 -17.40 -16.33
C PHE A 286 5.31 -16.61 -17.17
N SER A 287 5.22 -16.92 -18.46
CA SER A 287 4.21 -16.41 -19.41
C SER A 287 4.02 -17.44 -20.53
N VAL A 288 3.11 -18.40 -20.33
CA VAL A 288 3.12 -19.66 -21.09
C VAL A 288 2.39 -19.57 -22.42
N HIS A 289 1.23 -18.91 -22.47
CA HIS A 289 0.43 -18.69 -23.68
C HIS A 289 1.02 -17.64 -24.63
N GLY A 290 0.41 -17.55 -25.83
CA GLY A 290 0.74 -16.56 -26.86
C GLY A 290 2.00 -16.89 -27.65
N TYR A 291 2.35 -16.00 -28.58
CA TYR A 291 3.61 -16.02 -29.31
C TYR A 291 4.62 -15.12 -28.57
N PHE A 292 5.24 -15.62 -27.49
CA PHE A 292 6.21 -14.80 -26.75
C PHE A 292 7.53 -14.69 -27.52
N GLY A 293 7.93 -13.46 -27.87
CA GLY A 293 9.15 -13.12 -28.61
C GLY A 293 9.35 -11.61 -28.67
N GLN A 294 10.39 -11.15 -29.35
CA GLN A 294 10.83 -9.74 -29.33
C GLN A 294 10.51 -8.96 -30.62
N GLU A 295 10.32 -9.68 -31.72
CA GLU A 295 10.09 -9.17 -33.08
C GLU A 295 8.92 -9.93 -33.71
N ASP A 296 8.15 -9.28 -34.60
CA ASP A 296 7.05 -9.86 -35.41
C ASP A 296 5.92 -10.62 -34.69
N VAL A 297 5.87 -10.55 -33.35
CA VAL A 297 4.86 -11.25 -32.54
C VAL A 297 3.65 -10.41 -32.12
N LEU A 298 3.77 -9.07 -32.04
CA LEU A 298 2.72 -8.22 -31.48
C LEU A 298 1.51 -8.15 -32.42
N GLY A 299 0.32 -8.45 -31.89
CA GLY A 299 -0.92 -8.56 -32.67
C GLY A 299 -1.24 -9.98 -33.15
N LEU A 300 -0.34 -10.95 -32.94
CA LEU A 300 -0.69 -12.37 -33.08
C LEU A 300 -1.68 -12.82 -31.98
N PRO A 301 -2.42 -13.93 -32.17
CA PRO A 301 -3.36 -14.44 -31.18
C PRO A 301 -2.74 -14.58 -29.77
N ASP A 302 -3.49 -14.13 -28.76
CA ASP A 302 -3.07 -14.04 -27.36
C ASP A 302 -1.76 -13.27 -27.10
N THR A 303 -1.36 -12.37 -28.01
CA THR A 303 -0.03 -11.73 -27.97
C THR A 303 -0.13 -10.20 -28.01
N GLY A 304 0.24 -9.55 -26.91
CA GLY A 304 0.09 -8.10 -26.75
C GLY A 304 0.81 -7.55 -25.51
N GLY A 305 0.14 -6.66 -24.77
CA GLY A 305 0.73 -5.86 -23.69
C GLY A 305 1.48 -6.65 -22.59
N GLN A 306 1.11 -7.90 -22.32
CA GLN A 306 1.83 -8.78 -21.39
C GLN A 306 3.28 -9.08 -21.84
N VAL A 307 3.51 -9.27 -23.15
CA VAL A 307 4.86 -9.48 -23.70
C VAL A 307 5.70 -8.21 -23.52
N VAL A 308 5.11 -7.05 -23.81
CA VAL A 308 5.74 -5.74 -23.64
C VAL A 308 6.13 -5.51 -22.18
N TYR A 309 5.18 -5.71 -21.25
CA TYR A 309 5.38 -5.57 -19.82
C TYR A 309 6.53 -6.44 -19.32
N ILE A 310 6.60 -7.71 -19.75
CA ILE A 310 7.60 -8.67 -19.25
C ILE A 310 8.98 -8.37 -19.83
N LEU A 311 9.11 -7.98 -21.10
CA LEU A 311 10.39 -7.60 -21.68
C LEU A 311 10.98 -6.36 -20.98
N ASP A 312 10.18 -5.30 -20.80
CA ASP A 312 10.61 -4.09 -20.11
C ASP A 312 10.91 -4.36 -18.61
N GLN A 313 10.08 -5.16 -17.93
CA GLN A 313 10.29 -5.63 -16.55
C GLN A 313 11.65 -6.32 -16.39
N VAL A 314 12.00 -7.22 -17.32
CA VAL A 314 13.21 -8.04 -17.25
C VAL A 314 14.46 -7.18 -17.43
N LYS A 315 14.47 -6.22 -18.38
CA LYS A 315 15.55 -5.23 -18.51
C LYS A 315 15.78 -4.47 -17.20
N ALA A 316 14.69 -4.00 -16.56
CA ALA A 316 14.77 -3.23 -15.33
C ALA A 316 15.17 -4.05 -14.09
N PHE A 317 14.77 -5.33 -14.02
CA PHE A 317 15.28 -6.27 -13.02
C PHE A 317 16.79 -6.51 -13.19
N GLU A 318 17.30 -6.65 -14.41
CA GLU A 318 18.74 -6.86 -14.62
C GLU A 318 19.56 -5.63 -14.20
N GLU A 319 19.14 -4.40 -14.57
CA GLU A 319 19.80 -3.16 -14.14
C GLU A 319 19.86 -3.05 -12.60
N GLU A 320 18.73 -3.25 -11.94
CA GLU A 320 18.60 -3.12 -10.48
C GLU A 320 19.33 -4.25 -9.72
N LEU A 321 19.32 -5.49 -10.24
CA LEU A 321 20.10 -6.60 -9.67
C LEU A 321 21.61 -6.35 -9.82
N LEU A 322 22.09 -5.97 -11.01
CA LEU A 322 23.50 -5.65 -11.22
C LEU A 322 23.96 -4.49 -10.32
N LEU A 323 23.11 -3.48 -10.11
CA LEU A 323 23.36 -2.39 -9.18
C LEU A 323 23.48 -2.89 -7.72
N ARG A 324 22.51 -3.68 -7.24
CA ARG A 324 22.49 -4.21 -5.87
C ARG A 324 23.65 -5.15 -5.58
N ILE A 325 23.89 -6.13 -6.45
CA ILE A 325 24.97 -7.12 -6.31
C ILE A 325 26.32 -6.40 -6.24
N LYS A 326 26.57 -5.44 -7.15
CA LYS A 326 27.76 -4.60 -7.11
C LYS A 326 27.86 -3.81 -5.81
N GLN A 327 26.80 -3.13 -5.39
CA GLN A 327 26.79 -2.32 -4.15
C GLN A 327 27.09 -3.16 -2.90
N GLN A 328 26.71 -4.43 -2.85
CA GLN A 328 27.02 -5.33 -1.72
C GLN A 328 28.42 -5.97 -1.78
N GLY A 329 29.27 -5.58 -2.75
CA GLY A 329 30.63 -6.08 -2.87
C GLY A 329 30.73 -7.49 -3.46
N LEU A 330 29.68 -7.96 -4.13
CA LEU A 330 29.58 -9.30 -4.68
C LEU A 330 29.92 -9.30 -6.19
N ASN A 331 30.54 -10.38 -6.65
CA ASN A 331 30.85 -10.62 -8.06
C ASN A 331 30.01 -11.79 -8.62
N ILE A 332 28.73 -11.81 -8.26
CA ILE A 332 27.76 -12.81 -8.73
C ILE A 332 27.15 -12.30 -10.04
N THR A 333 26.98 -13.19 -11.01
CA THR A 333 26.21 -12.87 -12.22
C THR A 333 24.74 -13.23 -11.95
N PRO A 334 23.80 -12.27 -11.98
CA PRO A 334 22.37 -12.61 -11.87
C PRO A 334 21.94 -13.42 -13.09
N GLN A 335 20.80 -14.12 -13.02
CA GLN A 335 20.20 -14.80 -14.17
C GLN A 335 18.68 -14.56 -14.15
N ILE A 336 18.12 -14.17 -15.29
CA ILE A 336 16.66 -13.99 -15.43
C ILE A 336 16.15 -14.85 -16.57
N LEU A 337 15.18 -15.72 -16.29
CA LEU A 337 14.58 -16.61 -17.28
C LEU A 337 13.10 -16.28 -17.49
N VAL A 338 12.72 -15.96 -18.72
CA VAL A 338 11.31 -15.87 -19.14
C VAL A 338 10.87 -17.22 -19.69
N LEU A 339 10.07 -17.95 -18.92
CA LEU A 339 9.58 -19.29 -19.26
C LEU A 339 8.28 -19.21 -20.04
N THR A 340 8.34 -19.63 -21.29
CA THR A 340 7.23 -19.61 -22.24
C THR A 340 7.15 -20.90 -23.07
N ARG A 341 6.10 -21.06 -23.86
CA ARG A 341 5.91 -22.25 -24.70
C ARG A 341 6.83 -22.19 -25.95
N LEU A 342 7.43 -23.34 -26.29
CA LEU A 342 8.03 -23.57 -27.61
C LEU A 342 6.93 -23.92 -28.62
N ILE A 343 6.84 -23.17 -29.72
CA ILE A 343 5.86 -23.33 -30.79
C ILE A 343 6.61 -23.59 -32.11
N PRO A 344 6.79 -24.86 -32.52
CA PRO A 344 7.44 -25.21 -33.80
C PRO A 344 6.80 -24.57 -35.04
N GLU A 345 5.48 -24.34 -35.04
CA GLU A 345 4.78 -23.58 -36.10
C GLU A 345 4.83 -22.07 -35.81
N ALA A 346 6.04 -21.53 -35.74
CA ALA A 346 6.32 -20.15 -35.30
C ALA A 346 5.90 -19.05 -36.30
N LYS A 347 5.45 -19.40 -37.51
CA LYS A 347 4.96 -18.46 -38.56
C LYS A 347 5.94 -17.32 -38.93
N GLY A 348 7.24 -17.58 -38.85
CA GLY A 348 8.30 -16.60 -39.14
C GLY A 348 8.88 -15.89 -37.91
N THR A 349 8.23 -16.02 -36.74
CA THR A 349 8.76 -15.53 -35.47
C THR A 349 9.81 -16.49 -34.90
N LYS A 350 10.54 -16.07 -33.85
CA LYS A 350 11.54 -16.89 -33.12
C LYS A 350 10.94 -17.86 -32.09
N CYS A 351 9.62 -18.08 -32.07
CA CYS A 351 8.95 -18.88 -31.03
C CYS A 351 9.26 -20.41 -31.08
N ASP A 352 9.94 -20.88 -32.11
CA ASP A 352 10.51 -22.22 -32.23
C ASP A 352 11.88 -22.37 -31.53
N GLN A 353 12.59 -21.26 -31.29
CA GLN A 353 13.93 -21.24 -30.70
C GLN A 353 13.87 -21.50 -29.19
N GLU A 354 14.55 -22.55 -28.73
CA GLU A 354 14.54 -22.97 -27.32
C GLU A 354 15.12 -21.93 -26.36
N LEU A 355 16.13 -21.17 -26.79
CA LEU A 355 16.77 -20.12 -25.97
C LEU A 355 17.01 -18.87 -26.83
N GLU A 356 16.59 -17.71 -26.34
CA GLU A 356 16.74 -16.42 -27.01
C GLU A 356 17.17 -15.34 -25.99
N PRO A 357 18.34 -14.68 -26.16
CA PRO A 357 18.75 -13.58 -25.30
C PRO A 357 17.80 -12.38 -25.40
N VAL A 358 17.49 -11.74 -24.27
CA VAL A 358 16.65 -10.53 -24.26
C VAL A 358 17.48 -9.32 -24.72
N HIS A 359 16.95 -8.55 -25.66
CA HIS A 359 17.59 -7.37 -26.23
C HIS A 359 17.92 -6.35 -25.13
N ASP A 360 19.04 -5.65 -25.28
CA ASP A 360 19.61 -4.69 -24.31
C ASP A 360 20.00 -5.28 -22.93
N THR A 361 20.00 -6.62 -22.79
CA THR A 361 20.45 -7.33 -21.57
C THR A 361 21.70 -8.17 -21.83
N LYS A 362 22.29 -8.72 -20.77
CA LYS A 362 23.48 -9.61 -20.82
C LYS A 362 23.25 -10.97 -20.17
N HIS A 363 22.26 -11.07 -19.28
CA HIS A 363 22.06 -12.22 -18.40
C HIS A 363 20.60 -12.69 -18.36
N SER A 364 19.75 -12.09 -19.20
CA SER A 364 18.32 -12.36 -19.28
C SER A 364 17.96 -13.08 -20.58
N HIS A 365 17.23 -14.18 -20.47
CA HIS A 365 16.93 -15.07 -21.60
C HIS A 365 15.48 -15.53 -21.59
N ILE A 366 14.89 -15.67 -22.78
CA ILE A 366 13.63 -16.38 -22.99
C ILE A 366 13.99 -17.87 -23.15
N LEU A 367 13.43 -18.73 -22.31
CA LEU A 367 13.60 -20.18 -22.34
C LEU A 367 12.27 -20.84 -22.68
N ARG A 368 12.25 -21.57 -23.80
CA ARG A 368 11.02 -22.16 -24.36
C ARG A 368 10.93 -23.65 -24.05
N VAL A 369 9.77 -24.09 -23.58
CA VAL A 369 9.49 -25.49 -23.26
C VAL A 369 8.30 -25.96 -24.12
N PRO A 370 8.43 -27.06 -24.89
CA PRO A 370 7.35 -27.53 -25.74
C PRO A 370 6.20 -28.11 -24.90
N PHE A 371 4.97 -27.89 -25.34
CA PHE A 371 3.85 -28.73 -24.89
C PHE A 371 3.96 -30.12 -25.52
N ARG A 372 3.49 -31.12 -24.78
CA ARG A 372 3.46 -32.51 -25.22
C ARG A 372 2.16 -33.20 -24.86
N THR A 373 1.59 -33.93 -25.81
CA THR A 373 0.70 -35.07 -25.53
C THR A 373 1.56 -36.28 -25.14
N GLU A 374 0.97 -37.45 -24.89
CA GLU A 374 1.64 -38.62 -24.27
C GLU A 374 3.12 -38.81 -24.65
N ASN A 375 3.44 -38.83 -25.96
CA ASN A 375 4.82 -38.93 -26.46
C ASN A 375 5.18 -37.98 -27.63
N ARG A 376 4.37 -36.97 -27.95
CA ARG A 376 4.62 -36.06 -29.09
C ARG A 376 4.64 -34.60 -28.67
N ILE A 377 5.53 -33.80 -29.29
CA ILE A 377 5.50 -32.34 -29.20
C ILE A 377 4.26 -31.84 -29.95
N LEU A 378 3.60 -30.83 -29.40
CA LEU A 378 2.50 -30.12 -30.03
C LEU A 378 3.06 -28.92 -30.82
N ASN A 379 2.90 -28.94 -32.14
CA ASN A 379 3.58 -28.01 -33.06
C ASN A 379 2.85 -26.67 -33.20
N GLN A 380 1.53 -26.74 -33.32
CA GLN A 380 0.62 -25.61 -33.54
C GLN A 380 0.42 -24.76 -32.29
N TRP A 381 0.17 -23.46 -32.47
CA TRP A 381 -0.32 -22.58 -31.40
C TRP A 381 -1.61 -23.13 -30.76
N VAL A 382 -1.82 -22.82 -29.49
CA VAL A 382 -2.99 -23.20 -28.68
C VAL A 382 -3.47 -21.95 -27.94
N SER A 383 -4.79 -21.74 -27.94
CA SER A 383 -5.46 -20.66 -27.22
C SER A 383 -5.16 -20.70 -25.73
N ARG A 384 -5.05 -19.53 -25.08
CA ARG A 384 -4.92 -19.39 -23.63
C ARG A 384 -6.10 -19.99 -22.84
N PHE A 385 -7.23 -20.24 -23.50
CA PHE A 385 -8.39 -20.95 -22.94
C PHE A 385 -8.28 -22.48 -23.06
N ASP A 386 -7.57 -22.99 -24.06
CA ASP A 386 -7.51 -24.44 -24.35
C ASP A 386 -6.25 -25.09 -23.72
N ILE A 387 -5.54 -24.33 -22.89
CA ILE A 387 -4.15 -24.59 -22.48
C ILE A 387 -4.02 -25.57 -21.30
N TYR A 388 -5.09 -25.71 -20.51
CA TYR A 388 -5.08 -26.37 -19.20
C TYR A 388 -4.61 -27.84 -19.18
N PRO A 389 -4.88 -28.71 -20.18
CA PRO A 389 -4.36 -30.09 -20.21
C PRO A 389 -2.84 -30.17 -20.14
N TYR A 390 -2.14 -29.19 -20.69
CA TYR A 390 -0.70 -29.23 -20.92
C TYR A 390 0.12 -28.64 -19.76
N LEU A 391 -0.49 -27.79 -18.92
CA LEU A 391 0.21 -26.99 -17.91
C LEU A 391 0.91 -27.81 -16.83
N GLU A 392 0.36 -28.95 -16.42
CA GLU A 392 0.98 -29.80 -15.40
C GLU A 392 2.30 -30.40 -15.89
N ARG A 393 2.27 -31.05 -17.07
CA ARG A 393 3.46 -31.63 -17.68
C ARG A 393 4.48 -30.55 -18.05
N TYR A 394 4.02 -29.40 -18.55
CA TYR A 394 4.86 -28.24 -18.79
C TYR A 394 5.56 -27.78 -17.50
N ALA A 395 4.85 -27.71 -16.36
CA ALA A 395 5.46 -27.34 -15.09
C ALA A 395 6.53 -28.33 -14.62
N GLU A 396 6.39 -29.63 -14.94
CA GLU A 396 7.42 -30.64 -14.63
C GLU A 396 8.64 -30.55 -15.55
N GLU A 397 8.44 -30.46 -16.86
CA GLU A 397 9.54 -30.34 -17.84
C GLU A 397 10.26 -28.98 -17.69
N ALA A 398 9.55 -27.89 -17.41
CA ALA A 398 10.13 -26.58 -17.13
C ALA A 398 10.91 -26.57 -15.81
N ALA A 399 10.39 -27.17 -14.73
CA ALA A 399 11.13 -27.25 -13.47
C ALA A 399 12.47 -27.98 -13.60
N ALA A 400 12.56 -29.00 -14.48
CA ALA A 400 13.82 -29.66 -14.79
C ALA A 400 14.80 -28.71 -15.52
N LYS A 401 14.36 -28.07 -16.63
CA LYS A 401 15.22 -27.13 -17.40
C LYS A 401 15.67 -25.93 -16.59
N ILE A 402 14.82 -25.39 -15.71
CA ILE A 402 15.16 -24.27 -14.81
C ILE A 402 16.32 -24.65 -13.88
N ILE A 403 16.30 -25.85 -13.30
CA ILE A 403 17.34 -26.30 -12.37
C ILE A 403 18.66 -26.56 -13.09
N ASP A 404 18.59 -27.13 -14.30
CA ASP A 404 19.74 -27.39 -15.16
C ASP A 404 20.41 -26.07 -15.59
N TYR A 405 19.64 -25.12 -16.14
CA TYR A 405 20.15 -23.85 -16.65
C TYR A 405 20.72 -22.94 -15.55
N LEU A 406 20.05 -22.84 -14.39
CA LEU A 406 20.49 -21.98 -13.28
C LEU A 406 21.61 -22.62 -12.43
N GLU A 407 21.95 -23.89 -12.68
CA GLU A 407 22.80 -24.75 -11.85
C GLU A 407 22.33 -24.79 -10.37
N GLY A 408 21.01 -24.68 -10.15
CA GLY A 408 20.44 -24.41 -8.83
C GLY A 408 18.95 -24.10 -8.84
N LYS A 409 18.43 -23.57 -7.73
CA LYS A 409 17.04 -23.08 -7.67
C LYS A 409 16.97 -21.59 -8.04
N PRO A 410 15.81 -21.11 -8.53
CA PRO A 410 15.52 -19.68 -8.53
C PRO A 410 15.26 -19.18 -7.10
N ASP A 411 15.62 -17.92 -6.83
CA ASP A 411 15.38 -17.26 -5.54
C ASP A 411 13.98 -16.64 -5.48
N LEU A 412 13.49 -16.17 -6.64
CA LEU A 412 12.17 -15.58 -6.84
C LEU A 412 11.49 -16.15 -8.09
N ILE A 413 10.21 -16.49 -7.96
CA ILE A 413 9.33 -16.86 -9.08
C ILE A 413 8.24 -15.80 -9.21
N ILE A 414 7.95 -15.37 -10.45
CA ILE A 414 6.84 -14.48 -10.79
C ILE A 414 5.96 -15.15 -11.84
N GLY A 415 4.68 -15.34 -11.53
CA GLY A 415 3.67 -15.74 -12.52
C GLY A 415 3.04 -14.53 -13.23
N ASN A 416 2.58 -14.73 -14.48
CA ASN A 416 1.79 -13.78 -15.24
C ASN A 416 0.58 -14.48 -15.87
N TYR A 417 -0.62 -13.89 -15.71
CA TYR A 417 -1.92 -14.45 -16.16
C TYR A 417 -2.23 -15.85 -15.61
N THR A 418 -3.44 -16.36 -15.78
CA THR A 418 -3.92 -17.58 -15.10
C THR A 418 -3.00 -18.80 -15.29
N ASP A 419 -2.49 -19.01 -16.50
CA ASP A 419 -1.62 -20.14 -16.85
C ASP A 419 -0.21 -20.03 -16.24
N GLY A 420 0.45 -18.87 -16.40
CA GLY A 420 1.75 -18.60 -15.80
C GLY A 420 1.68 -18.55 -14.27
N ASN A 421 0.60 -18.03 -13.71
CA ASN A 421 0.31 -18.02 -12.28
C ASN A 421 0.09 -19.43 -11.72
N LEU A 422 -0.61 -20.32 -12.43
CA LEU A 422 -0.77 -21.72 -12.02
C LEU A 422 0.57 -22.49 -12.08
N VAL A 423 1.31 -22.39 -13.18
CA VAL A 423 2.62 -23.05 -13.33
C VAL A 423 3.61 -22.55 -12.27
N ALA A 424 3.66 -21.24 -12.02
CA ALA A 424 4.41 -20.64 -10.92
C ALA A 424 4.03 -21.24 -9.56
N SER A 425 2.74 -21.51 -9.32
CA SER A 425 2.22 -22.05 -8.06
C SER A 425 2.57 -23.52 -7.83
N LEU A 426 2.64 -24.31 -8.90
CA LEU A 426 3.11 -25.70 -8.86
C LEU A 426 4.62 -25.76 -8.58
N ILE A 427 5.41 -24.93 -9.26
CA ILE A 427 6.88 -24.94 -9.16
C ILE A 427 7.35 -24.31 -7.84
N SER A 428 6.75 -23.20 -7.39
CA SER A 428 7.05 -22.59 -6.09
C SER A 428 6.77 -23.55 -4.93
N SER A 429 5.66 -24.30 -5.03
CA SER A 429 5.27 -25.34 -4.07
C SER A 429 6.22 -26.53 -4.06
N LYS A 430 6.66 -26.99 -5.25
CA LYS A 430 7.55 -28.15 -5.43
C LYS A 430 9.00 -27.86 -5.01
N LEU A 431 9.50 -26.66 -5.31
CA LEU A 431 10.88 -26.26 -5.04
C LEU A 431 11.06 -25.55 -3.69
N GLY A 432 9.99 -25.01 -3.11
CA GLY A 432 10.00 -24.28 -1.85
C GLY A 432 10.52 -22.85 -1.98
N ILE A 433 10.12 -22.14 -3.02
CA ILE A 433 10.58 -20.78 -3.40
C ILE A 433 9.50 -19.73 -3.13
N THR A 434 9.90 -18.45 -3.01
CA THR A 434 9.00 -17.30 -2.84
C THR A 434 8.29 -16.99 -4.16
N GLN A 435 6.97 -16.74 -4.11
CA GLN A 435 6.16 -16.49 -5.29
C GLN A 435 5.46 -15.13 -5.28
N GLY A 436 5.74 -14.32 -6.30
CA GLY A 436 4.89 -13.23 -6.77
C GLY A 436 3.95 -13.70 -7.89
N THR A 437 2.81 -13.02 -8.08
CA THR A 437 1.93 -13.19 -9.25
C THR A 437 1.40 -11.86 -9.74
N ILE A 438 1.14 -11.77 -11.05
CA ILE A 438 0.51 -10.65 -11.75
C ILE A 438 -0.68 -11.21 -12.55
N ALA A 439 -1.88 -10.65 -12.43
CA ALA A 439 -3.02 -11.11 -13.23
C ALA A 439 -2.97 -10.63 -14.68
N HIS A 440 -2.59 -9.37 -14.92
CA HIS A 440 -2.80 -8.60 -16.15
C HIS A 440 -4.29 -8.37 -16.50
N ALA A 441 -5.12 -9.41 -16.42
CA ALA A 441 -6.58 -9.33 -16.46
C ALA A 441 -7.21 -10.56 -15.79
N LEU A 442 -8.36 -10.40 -15.13
CA LEU A 442 -9.17 -11.51 -14.61
C LEU A 442 -10.48 -11.65 -15.42
N GLU A 443 -10.58 -12.70 -16.23
CA GLU A 443 -11.61 -12.84 -17.26
C GLU A 443 -13.05 -12.86 -16.71
N LYS A 444 -13.26 -13.29 -15.45
CA LYS A 444 -14.55 -13.23 -14.74
C LYS A 444 -15.17 -11.82 -14.64
N THR A 445 -14.35 -10.77 -14.84
CA THR A 445 -14.83 -9.37 -14.91
C THR A 445 -15.00 -8.82 -16.32
N LYS A 446 -14.41 -9.48 -17.32
CA LYS A 446 -14.53 -9.12 -18.74
C LYS A 446 -15.74 -9.81 -19.39
N TYR A 447 -16.05 -11.03 -18.97
CA TYR A 447 -17.25 -11.76 -19.36
C TYR A 447 -18.28 -11.67 -18.23
N GLY A 448 -19.24 -10.75 -18.36
CA GLY A 448 -20.27 -10.51 -17.33
C GLY A 448 -21.10 -11.75 -17.03
N ASP A 449 -21.29 -12.05 -15.74
CA ASP A 449 -22.06 -13.20 -15.22
C ASP A 449 -21.57 -14.59 -15.72
N SER A 450 -20.32 -14.66 -16.17
CA SER A 450 -19.67 -15.90 -16.65
C SER A 450 -19.43 -16.96 -15.57
N ASP A 451 -19.57 -16.62 -14.30
CA ASP A 451 -19.50 -17.57 -13.19
C ASP A 451 -20.81 -18.35 -13.01
N VAL A 452 -21.96 -17.68 -13.04
CA VAL A 452 -23.27 -18.38 -13.02
C VAL A 452 -23.60 -19.06 -14.35
N HIS A 453 -23.25 -18.44 -15.48
CA HIS A 453 -23.44 -19.02 -16.83
C HIS A 453 -22.26 -19.92 -17.28
N TRP A 454 -21.37 -20.34 -16.36
CA TRP A 454 -20.14 -21.05 -16.71
C TRP A 454 -20.37 -22.26 -17.62
N LYS A 455 -21.39 -23.09 -17.34
CA LYS A 455 -21.75 -24.30 -18.12
C LYS A 455 -21.97 -24.02 -19.61
N GLU A 456 -22.61 -22.89 -19.92
CA GLU A 456 -22.91 -22.48 -21.30
C GLU A 456 -21.64 -22.02 -22.04
N LEU A 457 -20.70 -21.42 -21.30
CA LEU A 457 -19.48 -20.81 -21.80
C LEU A 457 -18.28 -21.78 -21.82
N ASP A 458 -18.33 -22.86 -21.02
CA ASP A 458 -17.19 -23.73 -20.75
C ASP A 458 -16.70 -24.46 -22.00
N HIS A 459 -17.59 -24.78 -22.94
CA HIS A 459 -17.25 -25.45 -24.20
C HIS A 459 -16.37 -24.60 -25.15
N LYS A 460 -16.21 -23.30 -24.88
CA LYS A 460 -15.47 -22.34 -25.71
C LYS A 460 -14.34 -21.63 -24.97
N TYR A 461 -14.51 -21.38 -23.66
CA TYR A 461 -13.56 -20.60 -22.87
C TYR A 461 -12.99 -21.36 -21.67
N HIS A 462 -13.49 -22.56 -21.36
CA HIS A 462 -13.01 -23.40 -20.25
C HIS A 462 -12.85 -22.66 -18.91
N PHE A 463 -13.79 -21.76 -18.60
CA PHE A 463 -13.80 -20.93 -17.39
C PHE A 463 -13.82 -21.75 -16.09
N SER A 464 -14.34 -22.98 -16.11
CA SER A 464 -14.25 -23.94 -15.00
C SER A 464 -12.79 -24.20 -14.62
N CYS A 465 -11.92 -24.38 -15.61
CA CYS A 465 -10.48 -24.50 -15.42
C CYS A 465 -9.86 -23.16 -15.03
N GLN A 466 -10.22 -22.07 -15.72
CA GLN A 466 -9.63 -20.76 -15.50
C GLN A 466 -9.85 -20.25 -14.06
N PHE A 467 -11.11 -20.14 -13.61
CA PHE A 467 -11.41 -19.58 -12.30
C PHE A 467 -10.91 -20.48 -11.16
N THR A 468 -10.86 -21.80 -11.37
CA THR A 468 -10.23 -22.74 -10.44
C THR A 468 -8.71 -22.50 -10.34
N ALA A 469 -8.03 -22.31 -11.48
CA ALA A 469 -6.59 -22.02 -11.52
C ALA A 469 -6.25 -20.66 -10.89
N ASP A 470 -7.05 -19.63 -11.17
CA ASP A 470 -6.93 -18.30 -10.57
C ASP A 470 -7.05 -18.39 -9.03
N MET A 471 -8.07 -19.07 -8.50
CA MET A 471 -8.26 -19.24 -7.06
C MET A 471 -7.12 -20.00 -6.38
N ILE A 472 -6.56 -21.01 -7.06
CA ILE A 472 -5.36 -21.73 -6.58
C ILE A 472 -4.16 -20.78 -6.53
N ALA A 473 -3.92 -20.00 -7.58
CA ALA A 473 -2.73 -19.16 -7.66
C ALA A 473 -2.78 -17.96 -6.69
N MET A 474 -3.92 -17.27 -6.60
CA MET A 474 -4.11 -16.14 -5.65
C MET A 474 -3.85 -16.57 -4.21
N ASN A 475 -4.29 -17.77 -3.83
CA ASN A 475 -4.11 -18.29 -2.47
C ASN A 475 -2.74 -18.94 -2.23
N THR A 476 -2.04 -19.43 -3.26
CA THR A 476 -0.66 -19.96 -3.15
C THR A 476 0.40 -18.85 -3.02
N SER A 477 0.18 -17.73 -3.71
CA SER A 477 1.11 -16.58 -3.82
C SER A 477 1.50 -16.00 -2.46
N ASP A 478 2.79 -15.70 -2.28
CA ASP A 478 3.30 -14.97 -1.10
C ASP A 478 2.95 -13.48 -1.19
N PHE A 479 3.05 -12.90 -2.39
CA PHE A 479 2.57 -11.55 -2.71
C PHE A 479 1.91 -11.50 -4.10
N ILE A 480 1.03 -10.53 -4.29
CA ILE A 480 0.35 -10.25 -5.56
C ILE A 480 0.72 -8.82 -5.96
N ILE A 481 1.16 -8.65 -7.20
CA ILE A 481 1.45 -7.36 -7.82
C ILE A 481 0.24 -6.96 -8.67
N THR A 482 -0.22 -5.73 -8.50
CA THR A 482 -1.21 -5.09 -9.37
C THR A 482 -0.67 -3.75 -9.89
N SER A 483 -1.20 -3.32 -11.04
CA SER A 483 -0.83 -2.03 -11.65
C SER A 483 -1.57 -0.85 -11.01
N THR A 484 -2.75 -1.11 -10.44
CA THR A 484 -3.68 -0.10 -9.89
C THR A 484 -4.39 -0.59 -8.63
N TYR A 485 -4.97 0.35 -7.88
CA TYR A 485 -5.94 0.07 -6.82
C TYR A 485 -7.25 -0.48 -7.40
N GLN A 486 -7.69 0.07 -8.54
CA GLN A 486 -8.86 -0.36 -9.31
C GLN A 486 -8.81 -1.85 -9.68
N GLU A 487 -7.64 -2.41 -9.96
CA GLU A 487 -7.44 -3.85 -10.20
C GLU A 487 -7.79 -4.68 -8.95
N ILE A 488 -7.39 -4.23 -7.75
CA ILE A 488 -7.67 -4.95 -6.50
C ILE A 488 -9.13 -4.76 -6.07
N ALA A 489 -9.49 -3.53 -5.72
CA ALA A 489 -10.72 -3.17 -5.00
C ALA A 489 -11.58 -2.13 -5.75
N GLY A 490 -11.28 -1.85 -7.01
CA GLY A 490 -12.16 -1.06 -7.87
C GLY A 490 -12.26 0.41 -7.47
N SER A 491 -13.45 0.98 -7.67
CA SER A 491 -13.79 2.33 -7.25
C SER A 491 -14.87 2.29 -6.15
N LYS A 492 -15.37 3.45 -5.72
CA LYS A 492 -16.53 3.53 -4.83
C LYS A 492 -17.74 2.76 -5.41
N ASP A 493 -18.00 2.92 -6.70
CA ASP A 493 -19.26 2.50 -7.32
C ASP A 493 -19.11 1.21 -8.18
N LYS A 494 -17.90 0.90 -8.67
CA LYS A 494 -17.57 -0.35 -9.41
C LYS A 494 -16.66 -1.28 -8.59
N VAL A 495 -17.00 -2.57 -8.55
CA VAL A 495 -16.21 -3.66 -7.94
C VAL A 495 -14.81 -3.80 -8.58
N GLY A 496 -13.80 -4.17 -7.79
CA GLY A 496 -12.45 -4.50 -8.29
C GLY A 496 -12.36 -5.85 -9.00
N GLN A 497 -11.29 -6.08 -9.77
CA GLN A 497 -11.11 -7.36 -10.46
C GLN A 497 -10.91 -8.50 -9.45
N TYR A 498 -9.96 -8.36 -8.52
CA TYR A 498 -9.76 -9.34 -7.45
C TYR A 498 -10.95 -9.38 -6.48
N GLU A 499 -11.51 -8.24 -6.12
CA GLU A 499 -12.70 -8.14 -5.26
C GLU A 499 -13.91 -8.94 -5.78
N SER A 500 -14.12 -9.00 -7.11
CA SER A 500 -15.21 -9.80 -7.70
C SER A 500 -15.07 -11.32 -7.47
N HIS A 501 -13.91 -11.77 -6.97
CA HIS A 501 -13.63 -13.14 -6.57
C HIS A 501 -13.65 -13.33 -5.04
N TYR A 502 -14.10 -12.34 -4.26
CA TYR A 502 -14.28 -12.49 -2.81
C TYR A 502 -15.35 -13.54 -2.48
N ALA A 503 -16.53 -13.46 -3.11
CA ALA A 503 -17.57 -14.47 -3.00
C ALA A 503 -18.28 -14.63 -4.35
N PHE A 504 -18.32 -15.84 -4.89
CA PHE A 504 -18.97 -16.17 -6.17
C PHE A 504 -19.29 -17.67 -6.25
N THR A 505 -20.06 -18.08 -7.26
CA THR A 505 -20.49 -19.47 -7.40
C THR A 505 -20.47 -19.92 -8.86
N MET A 506 -20.10 -21.18 -9.08
CA MET A 506 -20.26 -21.91 -10.34
C MET A 506 -21.30 -23.01 -10.09
N PRO A 507 -22.61 -22.75 -10.37
CA PRO A 507 -23.68 -23.67 -10.00
C PRO A 507 -23.49 -25.05 -10.62
N GLY A 508 -23.58 -26.10 -9.80
CA GLY A 508 -23.29 -27.48 -10.22
C GLY A 508 -21.81 -27.88 -10.23
N LEU A 509 -20.89 -27.05 -9.71
CA LEU A 509 -19.45 -27.34 -9.64
C LEU A 509 -18.81 -26.99 -8.28
N CYS A 510 -18.90 -25.74 -7.85
CA CYS A 510 -18.47 -25.29 -6.52
C CYS A 510 -18.96 -23.87 -6.18
N ARG A 511 -19.12 -23.59 -4.88
CA ARG A 511 -19.42 -22.27 -4.32
C ARG A 511 -18.20 -21.73 -3.57
N TYR A 512 -17.78 -20.50 -3.83
CA TYR A 512 -16.72 -19.83 -3.06
C TYR A 512 -17.38 -18.90 -2.05
N ALA A 513 -17.51 -19.37 -0.80
CA ALA A 513 -18.00 -18.55 0.31
C ALA A 513 -16.97 -17.48 0.71
N THR A 514 -15.67 -17.82 0.69
CA THR A 514 -14.60 -16.83 0.54
C THR A 514 -13.51 -17.32 -0.44
N GLY A 515 -13.22 -16.53 -1.47
CA GLY A 515 -12.21 -16.79 -2.50
C GLY A 515 -10.90 -16.06 -2.23
N ILE A 516 -10.91 -14.72 -2.36
CA ILE A 516 -9.77 -13.84 -2.07
C ILE A 516 -10.23 -12.54 -1.37
N ASN A 517 -9.56 -12.14 -0.30
CA ASN A 517 -9.88 -10.90 0.42
C ASN A 517 -8.92 -9.78 0.01
N VAL A 518 -9.44 -8.65 -0.47
CA VAL A 518 -8.64 -7.47 -0.88
C VAL A 518 -7.82 -6.84 0.25
N PHE A 519 -8.20 -7.11 1.50
CA PHE A 519 -7.47 -6.71 2.70
C PHE A 519 -6.37 -7.69 3.12
N ASP A 520 -6.09 -8.75 2.35
CA ASP A 520 -4.94 -9.61 2.58
C ASP A 520 -3.64 -8.82 2.33
N PRO A 521 -2.70 -8.74 3.30
CA PRO A 521 -1.45 -8.02 3.15
C PRO A 521 -0.48 -8.63 2.13
N LYS A 522 -0.89 -9.60 1.30
CA LYS A 522 -0.19 -10.00 0.07
C LYS A 522 -0.34 -9.00 -1.08
N PHE A 523 -1.40 -8.18 -1.11
CA PHE A 523 -1.67 -7.26 -2.23
C PHE A 523 -0.77 -6.01 -2.23
N ASN A 524 -0.12 -5.77 -3.36
CA ASN A 524 0.79 -4.65 -3.56
C ASN A 524 0.57 -3.95 -4.91
N ILE A 525 0.54 -2.62 -4.91
CA ILE A 525 0.54 -1.82 -6.14
C ILE A 525 1.98 -1.48 -6.53
N ALA A 526 2.42 -2.03 -7.66
CA ALA A 526 3.64 -1.64 -8.34
C ALA A 526 3.27 -1.35 -9.79
N SER A 527 2.91 -0.10 -10.07
CA SER A 527 2.58 0.33 -11.42
C SER A 527 3.81 0.26 -12.33
N PRO A 528 3.69 -0.27 -13.57
CA PRO A 528 4.78 -0.24 -14.54
C PRO A 528 5.04 1.18 -15.05
N GLY A 529 6.16 1.36 -15.76
CA GLY A 529 6.47 2.60 -16.48
C GLY A 529 6.30 2.48 -17.98
N ALA A 530 6.88 3.44 -18.71
CA ALA A 530 7.20 3.31 -20.12
C ALA A 530 8.72 3.35 -20.31
N ASP A 531 9.24 2.73 -21.37
CA ASP A 531 10.67 2.74 -21.70
C ASP A 531 11.18 4.18 -21.89
N GLN A 532 12.14 4.60 -21.06
CA GLN A 532 12.69 5.96 -21.05
C GLN A 532 13.80 6.21 -22.10
N THR A 533 14.16 5.19 -22.88
CA THR A 533 14.95 5.33 -24.10
C THR A 533 14.06 5.74 -25.29
N VAL A 534 12.82 5.23 -25.34
CA VAL A 534 11.83 5.51 -26.39
C VAL A 534 11.02 6.76 -26.06
N TYR A 535 10.49 6.85 -24.84
CA TYR A 535 9.60 7.92 -24.37
C TYR A 535 10.33 8.79 -23.36
N PHE A 536 10.67 10.01 -23.76
CA PHE A 536 11.42 10.97 -22.95
C PHE A 536 10.98 12.41 -23.26
N PRO A 537 11.24 13.39 -22.38
CA PRO A 537 10.75 14.76 -22.53
C PRO A 537 11.12 15.39 -23.88
N PHE A 538 10.13 16.00 -24.56
CA PHE A 538 10.31 16.71 -25.83
C PHE A 538 11.39 17.82 -25.80
N THR A 539 11.72 18.30 -24.60
CA THR A 539 12.76 19.29 -24.28
C THR A 539 14.20 18.75 -24.37
N GLN A 540 14.42 17.43 -24.34
CA GLN A 540 15.75 16.83 -24.51
C GLN A 540 16.15 16.83 -25.99
N LYS A 541 16.35 18.03 -26.56
CA LYS A 541 16.56 18.26 -28.00
C LYS A 541 17.74 17.45 -28.58
N GLN A 542 18.77 17.20 -27.78
CA GLN A 542 19.93 16.37 -28.12
C GLN A 542 19.66 14.85 -28.27
N LYS A 543 18.47 14.36 -27.88
CA LYS A 543 18.04 12.97 -28.07
C LYS A 543 16.98 12.79 -29.18
N ARG A 544 16.47 13.89 -29.75
CA ARG A 544 15.32 13.84 -30.69
C ARG A 544 15.68 13.07 -31.95
N LEU A 545 14.77 12.22 -32.39
CA LEU A 545 14.98 11.34 -33.53
C LEU A 545 14.63 12.08 -34.84
N THR A 546 15.40 13.13 -35.14
CA THR A 546 15.17 14.06 -36.27
C THR A 546 15.07 13.37 -37.63
N GLN A 547 15.69 12.20 -37.79
CA GLN A 547 15.54 11.31 -38.94
C GLN A 547 14.08 10.94 -39.28
N PHE A 548 13.17 10.93 -38.28
CA PHE A 548 11.75 10.67 -38.50
C PHE A 548 10.92 11.93 -38.82
N HIS A 549 11.48 13.13 -38.69
CA HIS A 549 10.71 14.37 -38.87
C HIS A 549 10.07 14.51 -40.27
N PRO A 550 10.74 14.20 -41.40
CA PRO A 550 10.10 14.26 -42.72
C PRO A 550 8.92 13.30 -42.86
N ALA A 551 9.01 12.10 -42.28
CA ALA A 551 7.92 11.11 -42.28
C ALA A 551 6.77 11.53 -41.35
N ILE A 552 7.07 12.15 -40.19
CA ILE A 552 6.06 12.67 -39.26
C ILE A 552 5.36 13.90 -39.85
N GLU A 553 6.05 14.77 -40.58
CA GLU A 553 5.46 15.91 -41.27
C GLU A 553 4.54 15.49 -42.43
N GLU A 554 4.91 14.45 -43.18
CA GLU A 554 4.05 13.85 -44.22
C GLU A 554 2.81 13.21 -43.57
N LEU A 555 3.02 12.36 -42.55
CA LEU A 555 1.97 11.69 -41.78
C LEU A 555 0.96 12.67 -41.15
N LEU A 556 1.41 13.81 -40.62
CA LEU A 556 0.54 14.81 -40.00
C LEU A 556 -0.07 15.82 -40.97
N TYR A 557 0.65 16.22 -42.02
CA TYR A 557 0.34 17.44 -42.78
C TYR A 557 0.37 17.32 -44.31
N SER A 558 0.40 16.10 -44.86
CA SER A 558 0.06 15.87 -46.27
C SER A 558 -1.40 16.23 -46.54
N LYS A 559 -1.72 16.66 -47.77
CA LYS A 559 -3.10 16.87 -48.25
C LYS A 559 -3.58 15.72 -49.16
N VAL A 560 -2.82 14.62 -49.20
CA VAL A 560 -3.17 13.39 -49.92
C VAL A 560 -3.68 12.38 -48.90
N ASP A 561 -4.79 11.71 -49.24
CA ASP A 561 -5.32 10.56 -48.51
C ASP A 561 -4.68 9.27 -49.07
N ASN A 562 -4.30 8.33 -48.20
CA ASN A 562 -3.68 7.06 -48.56
C ASN A 562 -3.98 5.94 -47.53
N ASP A 563 -3.30 4.80 -47.63
CA ASP A 563 -3.49 3.66 -46.73
C ASP A 563 -2.90 3.84 -45.30
N GLU A 564 -2.06 4.87 -45.06
CA GLU A 564 -1.59 5.26 -43.73
C GLU A 564 -2.41 6.39 -43.09
N HIS A 565 -3.06 7.26 -43.87
CA HIS A 565 -3.81 8.41 -43.34
C HIS A 565 -4.94 8.94 -44.25
N ILE A 566 -6.01 9.47 -43.65
CA ILE A 566 -7.06 10.25 -44.33
C ILE A 566 -7.41 11.56 -43.60
N GLY A 567 -7.94 12.52 -44.36
CA GLY A 567 -8.18 13.88 -43.88
C GLY A 567 -6.90 14.71 -43.85
N TYR A 568 -7.02 16.03 -43.65
CA TYR A 568 -5.87 16.94 -43.66
C TYR A 568 -6.08 18.09 -42.67
N LEU A 569 -4.98 18.71 -42.26
CA LEU A 569 -4.97 19.90 -41.40
C LEU A 569 -4.67 21.14 -42.26
N GLU A 570 -5.59 22.10 -42.30
CA GLU A 570 -5.44 23.32 -43.11
C GLU A 570 -4.52 24.33 -42.43
N ASP A 571 -4.75 24.62 -41.14
CA ASP A 571 -3.87 25.47 -40.35
C ASP A 571 -2.88 24.62 -39.56
N LYS A 572 -1.63 24.58 -40.03
CA LYS A 572 -0.53 23.83 -39.40
C LYS A 572 -0.02 24.47 -38.09
N ASN A 573 -0.42 25.69 -37.77
CA ASN A 573 0.03 26.42 -36.58
C ASN A 573 -0.84 26.15 -35.34
N LYS A 574 -2.04 25.58 -35.52
CA LYS A 574 -2.90 25.19 -34.40
C LYS A 574 -2.27 24.06 -33.58
N PRO A 575 -2.36 24.12 -32.24
CA PRO A 575 -2.08 22.99 -31.37
C PRO A 575 -2.86 21.74 -31.78
N ILE A 576 -2.24 20.57 -31.60
CA ILE A 576 -2.86 19.28 -31.92
C ILE A 576 -3.44 18.61 -30.66
N ILE A 577 -4.73 18.30 -30.71
CA ILE A 577 -5.36 17.29 -29.85
C ILE A 577 -4.95 15.92 -30.42
N PHE A 578 -4.17 15.14 -29.68
CA PHE A 578 -3.69 13.83 -30.12
C PHE A 578 -4.37 12.71 -29.33
N SER A 579 -4.77 11.64 -30.02
CA SER A 579 -5.17 10.38 -29.39
C SER A 579 -4.57 9.19 -30.14
N MET A 580 -4.16 8.17 -29.40
CA MET A 580 -3.63 6.93 -29.96
C MET A 580 -4.15 5.72 -29.18
N ALA A 581 -4.81 4.80 -29.88
CA ALA A 581 -5.42 3.60 -29.31
C ALA A 581 -5.69 2.54 -30.39
N ARG A 582 -6.24 1.40 -29.97
CA ARG A 582 -7.03 0.54 -30.90
C ARG A 582 -8.38 1.19 -31.16
N LEU A 583 -8.99 0.88 -32.30
CA LEU A 583 -10.34 1.31 -32.64
C LEU A 583 -11.35 0.25 -32.18
N ASP A 584 -11.74 0.32 -30.90
CA ASP A 584 -12.78 -0.53 -30.30
C ASP A 584 -13.78 0.33 -29.48
N VAL A 585 -14.98 -0.22 -29.22
CA VAL A 585 -16.09 0.56 -28.62
C VAL A 585 -15.74 1.05 -27.21
N VAL A 586 -14.91 0.31 -26.47
CA VAL A 586 -14.48 0.70 -25.12
C VAL A 586 -13.47 1.86 -25.19
N LYS A 587 -12.55 1.86 -26.17
CA LYS A 587 -11.57 2.93 -26.39
C LYS A 587 -12.20 4.24 -26.88
N ASN A 588 -13.39 4.20 -27.49
CA ASN A 588 -14.27 5.36 -27.70
C ASN A 588 -13.62 6.54 -28.48
N ILE A 589 -12.77 6.23 -29.45
CA ILE A 589 -12.12 7.25 -30.31
C ILE A 589 -13.16 8.01 -31.15
N SER A 590 -14.20 7.33 -31.61
CA SER A 590 -15.35 7.98 -32.29
C SER A 590 -16.10 8.97 -31.38
N GLY A 591 -16.21 8.69 -30.07
CA GLY A 591 -16.77 9.63 -29.10
C GLY A 591 -15.97 10.93 -29.05
N LEU A 592 -14.64 10.86 -29.03
CA LEU A 592 -13.78 12.05 -29.09
C LEU A 592 -13.97 12.85 -30.39
N VAL A 593 -14.12 12.17 -31.54
CA VAL A 593 -14.43 12.82 -32.83
C VAL A 593 -15.80 13.52 -32.78
N GLU A 594 -16.81 12.90 -32.18
CA GLU A 594 -18.14 13.49 -31.99
C GLU A 594 -18.10 14.73 -31.08
N TRP A 595 -17.41 14.65 -29.94
CA TRP A 595 -17.28 15.77 -28.98
C TRP A 595 -16.51 16.96 -29.59
N TYR A 596 -15.45 16.68 -30.36
CA TYR A 596 -14.73 17.69 -31.13
C TYR A 596 -15.62 18.30 -32.21
N GLY A 597 -16.34 17.49 -32.98
CA GLY A 597 -17.20 17.94 -34.08
C GLY A 597 -18.32 18.88 -33.63
N LYS A 598 -18.95 18.59 -32.49
CA LYS A 598 -19.97 19.46 -31.86
C LYS A 598 -19.38 20.77 -31.32
N ASN A 599 -18.21 20.72 -30.67
CA ASN A 599 -17.69 21.87 -29.94
C ASN A 599 -16.90 22.82 -30.87
N LYS A 600 -17.61 23.76 -31.51
CA LYS A 600 -16.99 24.77 -32.39
C LYS A 600 -15.84 25.53 -31.72
N ARG A 601 -15.95 25.92 -30.44
CA ARG A 601 -14.88 26.62 -29.71
C ARG A 601 -13.59 25.78 -29.66
N LEU A 602 -13.70 24.46 -29.51
CA LEU A 602 -12.56 23.56 -29.53
C LEU A 602 -11.92 23.46 -30.92
N ARG A 603 -12.74 23.38 -31.98
CA ARG A 603 -12.30 23.37 -33.39
C ARG A 603 -11.61 24.67 -33.81
N ASP A 604 -12.09 25.81 -33.31
CA ASP A 604 -11.49 27.12 -33.54
C ASP A 604 -10.10 27.23 -32.87
N LEU A 605 -9.88 26.56 -31.73
CA LEU A 605 -8.63 26.58 -30.96
C LEU A 605 -7.56 25.56 -31.39
N ALA A 606 -7.96 24.35 -31.80
CA ALA A 606 -7.03 23.23 -32.01
C ALA A 606 -7.47 22.27 -33.13
N ASN A 607 -6.51 21.58 -33.72
CA ASN A 607 -6.72 20.48 -34.68
C ASN A 607 -6.92 19.14 -33.96
N LEU A 608 -7.59 18.17 -34.58
CA LEU A 608 -7.70 16.80 -34.06
C LEU A 608 -6.85 15.81 -34.88
N VAL A 609 -6.01 15.03 -34.21
CA VAL A 609 -5.23 13.93 -34.80
C VAL A 609 -5.49 12.65 -34.01
N VAL A 610 -5.94 11.61 -34.72
CA VAL A 610 -6.29 10.31 -34.12
C VAL A 610 -5.57 9.16 -34.82
N VAL A 611 -4.79 8.39 -34.07
CA VAL A 611 -4.13 7.17 -34.53
C VAL A 611 -4.93 5.98 -34.01
N ALA A 612 -5.74 5.35 -34.87
CA ALA A 612 -6.64 4.28 -34.43
C ALA A 612 -7.05 3.33 -35.57
N GLY A 613 -6.78 2.03 -35.38
CA GLY A 613 -7.29 0.94 -36.22
C GLY A 613 -6.86 0.98 -37.68
N LEU A 614 -7.65 0.31 -38.52
CA LEU A 614 -7.60 0.42 -39.99
C LEU A 614 -8.53 1.54 -40.49
N LEU A 615 -8.25 2.08 -41.68
CA LEU A 615 -9.03 3.18 -42.28
C LEU A 615 -10.24 2.69 -43.12
N ASP A 616 -10.17 1.43 -43.56
CA ASP A 616 -11.11 0.79 -44.49
C ASP A 616 -11.80 -0.41 -43.81
N PRO A 617 -13.15 -0.45 -43.77
CA PRO A 617 -13.88 -1.53 -43.10
C PRO A 617 -13.78 -2.87 -43.82
N GLU A 618 -13.38 -2.93 -45.09
CA GLU A 618 -13.19 -4.19 -45.82
C GLU A 618 -11.84 -4.85 -45.50
N LYS A 619 -10.86 -4.08 -45.00
CA LYS A 619 -9.55 -4.58 -44.58
C LYS A 619 -9.56 -5.20 -43.17
N SER A 620 -10.52 -4.84 -42.32
CA SER A 620 -10.66 -5.42 -40.98
C SER A 620 -11.44 -6.75 -40.98
N LYS A 621 -11.20 -7.56 -39.94
CA LYS A 621 -11.93 -8.80 -39.64
C LYS A 621 -12.63 -8.74 -38.28
N ASP A 622 -12.44 -7.67 -37.52
CA ASP A 622 -13.08 -7.48 -36.22
C ASP A 622 -14.40 -6.70 -36.36
N ARG A 623 -15.44 -7.14 -35.65
CA ARG A 623 -16.79 -6.56 -35.81
C ARG A 623 -16.96 -5.21 -35.13
N GLU A 624 -16.26 -4.97 -34.02
CA GLU A 624 -16.29 -3.67 -33.34
C GLU A 624 -15.49 -2.64 -34.15
N GLU A 625 -14.31 -3.03 -34.64
CA GLU A 625 -13.50 -2.16 -35.50
C GLU A 625 -14.26 -1.80 -36.79
N ILE A 626 -14.88 -2.75 -37.49
CA ILE A 626 -15.71 -2.48 -38.69
C ILE A 626 -16.85 -1.49 -38.40
N MET A 627 -17.48 -1.57 -37.21
CA MET A 627 -18.55 -0.67 -36.82
C MET A 627 -18.03 0.74 -36.47
N GLU A 628 -16.94 0.82 -35.70
CA GLU A 628 -16.34 2.08 -35.30
C GLU A 628 -15.67 2.79 -36.50
N ILE A 629 -15.08 2.08 -37.47
CA ILE A 629 -14.61 2.64 -38.76
C ILE A 629 -15.76 3.35 -39.49
N LYS A 630 -16.90 2.67 -39.66
CA LYS A 630 -18.08 3.24 -40.36
C LYS A 630 -18.64 4.47 -39.63
N LYS A 631 -18.61 4.43 -38.30
CA LYS A 631 -18.98 5.56 -37.43
C LYS A 631 -18.00 6.73 -37.57
N MET A 632 -16.69 6.49 -37.61
CA MET A 632 -15.65 7.51 -37.81
C MET A 632 -15.86 8.27 -39.13
N HIS A 633 -16.04 7.56 -40.25
CA HIS A 633 -16.35 8.16 -41.55
C HIS A 633 -17.63 9.01 -41.49
N SER A 634 -18.72 8.45 -40.94
CA SER A 634 -20.00 9.14 -40.79
C SER A 634 -19.91 10.41 -39.93
N LEU A 635 -19.12 10.41 -38.86
CA LEU A 635 -18.88 11.58 -38.00
C LEU A 635 -18.06 12.67 -38.72
N ILE A 636 -17.04 12.29 -39.49
CA ILE A 636 -16.20 13.21 -40.27
C ILE A 636 -17.03 13.98 -41.30
N GLU A 637 -17.93 13.28 -41.99
CA GLU A 637 -18.90 13.87 -42.93
C GLU A 637 -19.93 14.75 -42.19
N THR A 638 -20.61 14.19 -41.18
CA THR A 638 -21.71 14.87 -40.44
C THR A 638 -21.27 16.20 -39.82
N TYR A 639 -20.07 16.26 -39.23
CA TYR A 639 -19.55 17.47 -38.61
C TYR A 639 -18.66 18.32 -39.54
N GLN A 640 -18.49 17.92 -40.80
CA GLN A 640 -17.68 18.61 -41.81
C GLN A 640 -16.26 18.89 -41.27
N LEU A 641 -15.51 17.83 -40.97
CA LEU A 641 -14.20 17.91 -40.29
C LEU A 641 -12.99 18.06 -41.24
N ALA A 642 -13.21 18.14 -42.55
CA ALA A 642 -12.14 18.40 -43.52
C ALA A 642 -11.37 19.69 -43.19
N GLY A 643 -10.03 19.64 -43.29
CA GLY A 643 -9.14 20.73 -42.87
C GLY A 643 -8.91 20.84 -41.36
N GLN A 644 -9.57 20.02 -40.53
CA GLN A 644 -9.54 20.11 -39.06
C GLN A 644 -9.25 18.76 -38.38
N ILE A 645 -9.40 17.63 -39.08
CA ILE A 645 -9.08 16.28 -38.60
C ILE A 645 -8.05 15.57 -39.49
N ARG A 646 -7.19 14.78 -38.87
CA ARG A 646 -6.30 13.80 -39.49
C ARG A 646 -6.49 12.45 -38.79
N TRP A 647 -6.94 11.43 -39.52
CA TRP A 647 -7.05 10.06 -39.01
C TRP A 647 -5.94 9.22 -39.63
N ILE A 648 -5.15 8.57 -38.77
CA ILE A 648 -3.96 7.81 -39.10
C ILE A 648 -4.18 6.35 -38.71
N ALA A 649 -3.73 5.43 -39.56
CA ALA A 649 -3.78 3.98 -39.32
C ALA A 649 -2.86 3.56 -38.15
N ALA A 650 -3.17 2.43 -37.52
CA ALA A 650 -2.44 1.91 -36.36
C ALA A 650 -0.92 1.80 -36.59
N GLN A 651 -0.13 2.40 -35.68
CA GLN A 651 1.32 2.55 -35.82
C GLN A 651 2.10 1.52 -34.99
N THR A 652 2.99 0.75 -35.62
CA THR A 652 3.75 -0.34 -34.98
C THR A 652 5.14 0.03 -34.48
N ASP A 653 5.82 1.00 -35.11
CA ASP A 653 7.16 1.46 -34.71
C ASP A 653 7.08 2.35 -33.46
N ARG A 654 7.57 1.82 -32.32
CA ARG A 654 7.62 2.56 -31.05
C ARG A 654 8.56 3.78 -31.09
N ALA A 655 9.66 3.74 -31.84
CA ALA A 655 10.60 4.85 -31.94
C ALA A 655 9.99 6.01 -32.74
N ARG A 656 9.29 5.70 -33.85
CA ARG A 656 8.46 6.67 -34.59
C ARG A 656 7.34 7.23 -33.72
N ASN A 657 6.64 6.38 -32.96
CA ASN A 657 5.57 6.81 -32.03
C ASN A 657 6.08 7.72 -30.90
N GLY A 658 7.22 7.38 -30.28
CA GLY A 658 7.85 8.21 -29.25
C GLY A 658 8.24 9.59 -29.79
N GLU A 659 8.75 9.67 -31.02
CA GLU A 659 9.06 10.95 -31.66
C GLU A 659 7.80 11.71 -32.07
N LEU A 660 6.74 11.03 -32.51
CA LEU A 660 5.44 11.62 -32.81
C LEU A 660 4.84 12.33 -31.57
N TYR A 661 4.79 11.67 -30.40
CA TYR A 661 4.39 12.30 -29.14
C TYR A 661 5.16 13.59 -28.84
N ARG A 662 6.48 13.60 -29.09
CA ARG A 662 7.33 14.78 -28.88
C ARG A 662 7.11 15.89 -29.92
N CYS A 663 6.76 15.54 -31.16
CA CYS A 663 6.37 16.52 -32.19
C CYS A 663 5.02 17.16 -31.86
N ILE A 664 4.03 16.40 -31.37
CA ILE A 664 2.78 16.97 -30.84
C ILE A 664 3.07 17.93 -29.67
N ALA A 665 3.98 17.59 -28.77
CA ALA A 665 4.38 18.46 -27.66
C ALA A 665 5.07 19.76 -28.11
N ASP A 666 5.78 19.75 -29.26
CA ASP A 666 6.32 20.98 -29.87
C ASP A 666 5.20 21.91 -30.38
N THR A 667 4.08 21.38 -30.90
CA THR A 667 2.89 22.20 -31.29
C THR A 667 2.12 22.81 -30.12
N LYS A 668 2.53 22.55 -28.86
CA LYS A 668 1.75 22.83 -27.64
C LYS A 668 0.37 22.18 -27.64
N GLY A 669 0.27 21.01 -28.28
CA GLY A 669 -0.88 20.13 -28.25
C GLY A 669 -1.16 19.51 -26.87
N ALA A 670 -2.13 18.58 -26.83
CA ALA A 670 -2.46 17.79 -25.65
C ALA A 670 -2.85 16.35 -26.04
N PHE A 671 -2.60 15.38 -25.18
CA PHE A 671 -3.09 14.01 -25.36
C PHE A 671 -4.50 13.88 -24.78
N VAL A 672 -5.37 13.13 -25.45
CA VAL A 672 -6.71 12.80 -24.95
C VAL A 672 -6.94 11.30 -25.04
N GLN A 673 -7.33 10.70 -23.91
CA GLN A 673 -7.65 9.28 -23.77
C GLN A 673 -9.14 9.16 -23.38
N PRO A 674 -10.06 8.88 -24.34
CA PRO A 674 -11.51 9.10 -24.18
C PRO A 674 -12.31 7.85 -23.76
N ALA A 675 -11.64 6.76 -23.34
CA ALA A 675 -12.29 5.46 -23.17
C ALA A 675 -13.42 5.44 -22.12
N LEU A 676 -14.48 4.66 -22.39
CA LEU A 676 -15.59 4.39 -21.45
C LEU A 676 -15.10 3.74 -20.15
N TYR A 677 -13.99 3.01 -20.24
CA TYR A 677 -13.21 2.46 -19.14
C TYR A 677 -11.78 2.17 -19.60
N GLU A 678 -10.79 2.38 -18.74
CA GLU A 678 -9.38 2.05 -19.01
C GLU A 678 -8.77 1.33 -17.80
N ALA A 679 -8.22 0.13 -18.00
CA ALA A 679 -7.71 -0.67 -16.88
C ALA A 679 -6.43 -0.09 -16.26
N PHE A 680 -5.57 0.52 -17.09
CA PHE A 680 -4.35 1.20 -16.67
C PHE A 680 -4.07 2.43 -17.55
N GLY A 681 -3.85 2.22 -18.85
CA GLY A 681 -3.61 3.29 -19.82
C GLY A 681 -2.13 3.64 -20.02
N LEU A 682 -1.34 2.71 -20.58
CA LEU A 682 0.07 2.95 -20.92
C LEU A 682 0.28 4.23 -21.76
N THR A 683 -0.60 4.51 -22.72
CA THR A 683 -0.52 5.70 -23.58
C THR A 683 -0.64 7.03 -22.81
N VAL A 684 -1.28 7.04 -21.64
CA VAL A 684 -1.29 8.20 -20.70
C VAL A 684 0.11 8.44 -20.14
N ILE A 685 0.80 7.36 -19.75
CA ILE A 685 2.19 7.41 -19.25
C ILE A 685 3.16 7.77 -20.38
N GLU A 686 3.03 7.19 -21.58
CA GLU A 686 3.84 7.53 -22.75
C GLU A 686 3.76 9.03 -23.08
N ALA A 687 2.54 9.59 -23.14
CA ALA A 687 2.30 11.01 -23.36
C ALA A 687 2.90 11.90 -22.26
N MET A 688 2.61 11.59 -21.00
CA MET A 688 3.12 12.37 -19.85
C MET A 688 4.66 12.30 -19.75
N ASN A 689 5.28 11.14 -20.04
CA ASN A 689 6.72 10.93 -20.05
C ASN A 689 7.42 11.64 -21.24
N CYS A 690 6.70 11.85 -22.34
CA CYS A 690 7.12 12.77 -23.42
C CYS A 690 6.94 14.26 -23.07
N GLY A 691 6.27 14.58 -21.96
CA GLY A 691 5.97 15.94 -21.52
C GLY A 691 4.74 16.56 -22.19
N LEU A 692 3.84 15.75 -22.75
CA LEU A 692 2.59 16.20 -23.36
C LEU A 692 1.48 16.25 -22.27
N PRO A 693 0.83 17.41 -22.03
CA PRO A 693 -0.30 17.50 -21.11
C PRO A 693 -1.44 16.56 -21.53
N THR A 694 -1.98 15.81 -20.56
CA THR A 694 -2.92 14.71 -20.85
C THR A 694 -4.28 14.91 -20.19
N PHE A 695 -5.34 14.62 -20.96
CA PHE A 695 -6.71 14.40 -20.50
C PHE A 695 -7.00 12.90 -20.58
N ALA A 696 -7.48 12.29 -19.50
CA ALA A 696 -7.77 10.86 -19.49
C ALA A 696 -9.07 10.53 -18.72
N THR A 697 -9.63 9.36 -19.02
CA THR A 697 -10.91 8.93 -18.45
C THR A 697 -10.86 8.84 -16.92
N ASN A 698 -11.89 9.38 -16.25
CA ASN A 698 -12.09 9.20 -14.81
C ASN A 698 -12.58 7.78 -14.45
N LYS A 699 -12.70 6.87 -15.44
CA LYS A 699 -13.19 5.50 -15.29
C LYS A 699 -12.05 4.48 -15.36
N GLY A 700 -11.36 4.29 -14.23
CA GLY A 700 -10.35 3.24 -14.05
C GLY A 700 -8.94 3.77 -13.82
N GLY A 701 -7.92 3.06 -14.29
CA GLY A 701 -6.51 3.31 -13.97
C GLY A 701 -5.98 4.74 -14.20
N PRO A 702 -6.38 5.47 -15.26
CA PRO A 702 -5.92 6.85 -15.46
C PRO A 702 -6.37 7.80 -14.35
N ALA A 703 -7.46 7.49 -13.63
CA ALA A 703 -7.93 8.24 -12.46
C ALA A 703 -6.99 8.12 -11.23
N GLU A 704 -6.06 7.17 -11.25
CA GLU A 704 -4.96 7.05 -10.29
C GLU A 704 -3.66 7.66 -10.82
N ILE A 705 -3.42 7.59 -12.13
CA ILE A 705 -2.20 8.13 -12.77
C ILE A 705 -2.18 9.65 -12.69
N ILE A 706 -3.30 10.30 -13.03
CA ILE A 706 -3.43 11.76 -13.07
C ILE A 706 -3.91 12.29 -11.71
N VAL A 707 -3.39 13.48 -11.35
CA VAL A 707 -3.95 14.34 -10.30
C VAL A 707 -4.62 15.51 -11.02
N ASP A 708 -5.97 15.51 -11.08
CA ASP A 708 -6.76 16.46 -11.89
C ASP A 708 -6.42 17.91 -11.57
N GLY A 709 -6.13 18.70 -12.60
CA GLY A 709 -5.72 20.10 -12.49
C GLY A 709 -4.26 20.32 -12.05
N VAL A 710 -3.50 19.26 -11.77
CA VAL A 710 -2.09 19.31 -11.35
C VAL A 710 -1.18 18.67 -12.39
N SER A 711 -1.23 17.35 -12.58
CA SER A 711 -0.36 16.61 -13.50
C SER A 711 -0.99 16.28 -14.85
N GLY A 712 -2.23 16.71 -15.05
CA GLY A 712 -3.09 16.40 -16.18
C GLY A 712 -4.55 16.69 -15.80
N PHE A 713 -5.50 16.16 -16.57
CA PHE A 713 -6.92 16.35 -16.32
C PHE A 713 -7.72 15.06 -16.43
N HIS A 714 -8.74 14.93 -15.57
CA HIS A 714 -9.77 13.90 -15.68
C HIS A 714 -10.92 14.38 -16.57
N ILE A 715 -11.41 13.50 -17.43
CA ILE A 715 -12.60 13.70 -18.26
C ILE A 715 -13.62 12.58 -18.01
N ASP A 716 -14.92 12.89 -18.13
CA ASP A 716 -15.96 11.88 -17.98
C ASP A 716 -16.43 11.42 -19.38
N PRO A 717 -16.20 10.15 -19.77
CA PRO A 717 -16.51 9.68 -21.12
C PRO A 717 -18.01 9.58 -21.39
N TYR A 718 -18.87 9.74 -20.37
CA TYR A 718 -20.32 9.82 -20.52
C TYR A 718 -20.82 11.28 -20.63
N ASN A 719 -19.96 12.29 -20.46
CA ASN A 719 -20.29 13.71 -20.63
C ASN A 719 -19.35 14.41 -21.63
N GLY A 720 -19.66 14.27 -22.91
CA GLY A 720 -18.87 14.84 -24.02
C GLY A 720 -18.84 16.37 -24.07
N ASP A 721 -19.91 17.03 -23.61
CA ASP A 721 -20.01 18.49 -23.65
C ASP A 721 -19.19 19.14 -22.52
N GLU A 722 -19.20 18.56 -21.31
CA GLU A 722 -18.26 18.95 -20.24
C GLU A 722 -16.81 18.66 -20.66
N THR A 723 -16.55 17.46 -21.19
CA THR A 723 -15.22 17.01 -21.61
C THR A 723 -14.60 17.93 -22.69
N SER A 724 -15.34 18.20 -23.77
CA SER A 724 -14.86 19.09 -24.83
C SER A 724 -14.66 20.54 -24.35
N ASN A 725 -15.51 21.02 -23.44
CA ASN A 725 -15.32 22.34 -22.84
C ASN A 725 -14.12 22.40 -21.89
N LYS A 726 -13.85 21.35 -21.09
CA LYS A 726 -12.65 21.28 -20.22
C LYS A 726 -11.35 21.30 -21.04
N ILE A 727 -11.33 20.67 -22.22
CA ILE A 727 -10.21 20.73 -23.16
C ILE A 727 -10.11 22.13 -23.80
N ALA A 728 -11.22 22.72 -24.24
CA ALA A 728 -11.23 24.07 -24.82
C ALA A 728 -10.81 25.16 -23.81
N ASP A 729 -11.17 25.01 -22.53
CA ASP A 729 -10.74 25.90 -21.44
C ASP A 729 -9.24 25.82 -21.20
N PHE A 730 -8.63 24.64 -21.35
CA PHE A 730 -7.18 24.48 -21.26
C PHE A 730 -6.46 25.18 -22.41
N PHE A 731 -6.90 25.00 -23.67
CA PHE A 731 -6.28 25.71 -24.80
C PHE A 731 -6.53 27.22 -24.75
N THR A 732 -7.69 27.66 -24.25
CA THR A 732 -7.97 29.07 -23.94
C THR A 732 -6.93 29.60 -22.94
N LYS A 733 -6.75 28.93 -21.79
CA LYS A 733 -5.75 29.29 -20.78
C LYS A 733 -4.31 29.23 -21.29
N CYS A 734 -3.96 28.30 -22.18
CA CYS A 734 -2.61 28.21 -22.74
C CYS A 734 -2.30 29.29 -23.79
N ARG A 735 -3.33 29.81 -24.46
CA ARG A 735 -3.21 30.99 -25.34
C ARG A 735 -3.07 32.28 -24.51
N ASP A 736 -3.86 32.39 -23.44
CA ASP A 736 -3.92 33.58 -22.60
C ASP A 736 -2.74 33.65 -21.60
N ASP A 737 -2.21 32.50 -21.16
CA ASP A 737 -0.95 32.30 -20.42
C ASP A 737 -0.15 31.11 -21.01
N PRO A 738 0.83 31.36 -21.89
CA PRO A 738 1.72 30.33 -22.45
C PRO A 738 2.57 29.57 -21.42
N SER A 739 2.71 30.06 -20.18
CA SER A 739 3.41 29.33 -19.12
C SER A 739 2.57 28.18 -18.56
N TYR A 740 1.24 28.27 -18.63
CA TYR A 740 0.31 27.28 -18.09
C TYR A 740 0.50 25.89 -18.72
N TRP A 741 0.74 25.83 -20.04
CA TRP A 741 1.06 24.57 -20.73
C TRP A 741 2.32 23.91 -20.16
N ASN A 742 3.39 24.70 -19.98
CA ASN A 742 4.68 24.20 -19.48
C ASN A 742 4.58 23.78 -18.00
N LYS A 743 3.70 24.42 -17.22
CA LYS A 743 3.39 24.03 -15.83
C LYS A 743 2.75 22.63 -15.76
N ILE A 744 1.69 22.37 -16.54
CA ILE A 744 1.04 21.05 -16.57
C ILE A 744 1.98 19.99 -17.16
N SER A 745 2.73 20.32 -18.21
CA SER A 745 3.78 19.45 -18.79
C SER A 745 4.83 19.02 -17.76
N THR A 746 5.35 19.97 -16.96
CA THR A 746 6.37 19.71 -15.94
C THR A 746 5.80 18.89 -14.77
N ALA A 747 4.58 19.19 -14.31
CA ALA A 747 3.91 18.43 -13.26
C ALA A 747 3.53 17.00 -13.72
N GLY A 748 3.18 16.82 -15.00
CA GLY A 748 3.00 15.52 -15.63
C GLY A 748 4.29 14.69 -15.62
N LEU A 749 5.40 15.28 -16.04
CA LEU A 749 6.73 14.66 -15.98
C LEU A 749 7.13 14.28 -14.55
N GLN A 750 6.97 15.18 -13.59
CA GLN A 750 7.26 14.91 -12.17
C GLN A 750 6.43 13.72 -11.66
N ARG A 751 5.12 13.68 -11.96
CA ARG A 751 4.23 12.56 -11.59
C ARG A 751 4.70 11.23 -12.16
N ILE A 752 5.25 11.19 -13.38
CA ILE A 752 5.83 9.97 -13.96
C ILE A 752 7.12 9.58 -13.21
N TYR A 753 8.07 10.50 -13.03
CA TYR A 753 9.34 10.17 -12.36
C TYR A 753 9.17 9.75 -10.89
N GLU A 754 8.14 10.23 -10.20
CA GLU A 754 7.83 9.86 -8.80
C GLU A 754 7.11 8.51 -8.64
N CYS A 755 6.39 8.02 -9.65
CA CYS A 755 5.44 6.91 -9.49
C CYS A 755 5.43 5.84 -10.60
N TYR A 756 5.76 6.18 -11.83
CA TYR A 756 5.51 5.37 -13.03
C TYR A 756 6.78 5.14 -13.86
N THR A 757 7.81 4.58 -13.23
CA THR A 757 9.06 4.19 -13.92
C THR A 757 9.38 2.72 -13.67
N TRP A 758 9.96 2.06 -14.67
CA TRP A 758 10.40 0.68 -14.56
C TRP A 758 11.47 0.46 -13.49
N LYS A 759 12.26 1.50 -13.17
CA LYS A 759 13.20 1.48 -12.04
C LYS A 759 12.49 1.39 -10.68
N ILE A 760 11.51 2.26 -10.44
CA ILE A 760 10.70 2.20 -9.19
C ILE A 760 9.98 0.86 -9.08
N TYR A 761 9.46 0.33 -10.19
CA TYR A 761 8.86 -1.00 -10.26
C TYR A 761 9.85 -2.10 -9.85
N ALA A 762 11.04 -2.15 -10.46
CA ALA A 762 12.07 -3.15 -10.15
C ALA A 762 12.52 -3.07 -8.68
N THR A 763 12.83 -1.88 -8.19
CA THR A 763 13.22 -1.67 -6.78
C THR A 763 12.13 -2.15 -5.82
N ARG A 764 10.85 -1.86 -6.09
CA ARG A 764 9.71 -2.30 -5.27
C ARG A 764 9.55 -3.83 -5.28
N VAL A 765 9.52 -4.46 -6.45
CA VAL A 765 9.22 -5.90 -6.57
C VAL A 765 10.35 -6.76 -6.01
N LEU A 766 11.62 -6.35 -6.15
CA LEU A 766 12.73 -7.04 -5.49
C LEU A 766 12.65 -6.91 -3.96
N ASN A 767 12.31 -5.74 -3.43
CA ASN A 767 12.09 -5.55 -1.98
C ASN A 767 10.94 -6.44 -1.47
N MET A 768 9.86 -6.60 -2.24
CA MET A 768 8.80 -7.57 -1.93
C MET A 768 9.36 -9.01 -1.90
N GLY A 769 10.13 -9.41 -2.91
CA GLY A 769 10.79 -10.72 -2.94
C GLY A 769 11.59 -11.01 -1.65
N SER A 770 12.38 -10.05 -1.19
CA SER A 770 13.16 -10.14 0.06
C SER A 770 12.27 -10.21 1.31
N ILE A 771 11.32 -9.29 1.47
CA ILE A 771 10.50 -9.15 2.69
C ILE A 771 9.48 -10.29 2.83
N TYR A 772 8.78 -10.64 1.75
CA TYR A 772 7.86 -11.79 1.75
C TYR A 772 8.63 -13.11 1.82
N GLY A 773 9.84 -13.19 1.25
CA GLY A 773 10.75 -14.32 1.43
C GLY A 773 11.15 -14.54 2.90
N PHE A 774 11.37 -13.48 3.67
CA PHE A 774 11.58 -13.57 5.12
C PHE A 774 10.29 -13.91 5.88
N ARG A 775 9.17 -13.22 5.62
CA ARG A 775 7.85 -13.53 6.24
C ARG A 775 7.47 -15.00 6.05
N ARG A 776 7.71 -15.55 4.87
CA ARG A 776 7.48 -16.96 4.51
C ARG A 776 8.28 -17.94 5.39
N GLN A 777 9.43 -17.53 5.94
CA GLN A 777 10.18 -18.36 6.88
C GLN A 777 9.63 -18.32 8.33
N LEU A 778 8.87 -17.28 8.69
CA LEU A 778 8.27 -17.14 10.02
C LEU A 778 6.95 -17.91 10.16
N ASN A 779 6.14 -17.97 9.10
CA ASN A 779 4.78 -18.53 9.12
C ASN A 779 4.71 -19.91 8.41
N LYS A 780 5.71 -20.76 8.64
CA LYS A 780 5.88 -22.07 7.96
C LYS A 780 4.70 -23.03 8.18
N GLU A 781 4.19 -23.13 9.41
CA GLU A 781 3.13 -24.07 9.79
C GLU A 781 1.78 -23.68 9.17
N GLU A 782 1.43 -22.40 9.27
CA GLU A 782 0.23 -21.80 8.66
C GLU A 782 0.22 -22.00 7.14
N LYS A 783 1.35 -21.69 6.47
CA LYS A 783 1.49 -21.88 5.03
C LYS A 783 1.39 -23.36 4.65
N PHE A 784 1.90 -24.29 5.46
CA PHE A 784 1.76 -25.73 5.22
C PHE A 784 0.28 -26.18 5.23
N VAL A 785 -0.52 -25.74 6.21
CA VAL A 785 -1.96 -26.08 6.26
C VAL A 785 -2.69 -25.55 5.02
N LYS A 786 -2.54 -24.26 4.69
CA LYS A 786 -3.17 -23.67 3.50
C LYS A 786 -2.69 -24.34 2.20
N GLN A 787 -1.42 -24.71 2.12
CA GLN A 787 -0.87 -25.46 0.98
C GLN A 787 -1.47 -26.87 0.84
N ARG A 788 -1.82 -27.56 1.94
CA ARG A 788 -2.51 -28.86 1.86
C ARG A 788 -3.93 -28.74 1.32
N TYR A 789 -4.67 -27.69 1.71
CA TYR A 789 -6.01 -27.42 1.15
C TYR A 789 -5.92 -27.11 -0.35
N LEU A 790 -4.96 -26.27 -0.77
CA LEU A 790 -4.70 -25.97 -2.17
C LEU A 790 -4.27 -27.21 -2.98
N GLN A 791 -3.44 -28.09 -2.40
CA GLN A 791 -3.08 -29.37 -3.02
C GLN A 791 -4.30 -30.28 -3.19
N LEU A 792 -5.18 -30.38 -2.18
CA LEU A 792 -6.42 -31.16 -2.29
C LEU A 792 -7.29 -30.63 -3.45
N PHE A 793 -7.48 -29.32 -3.51
CA PHE A 793 -8.31 -28.66 -4.51
C PHE A 793 -7.74 -28.80 -5.93
N TYR A 794 -6.44 -28.61 -6.13
CA TYR A 794 -5.76 -28.89 -7.40
C TYR A 794 -5.93 -30.35 -7.83
N ASN A 795 -5.73 -31.29 -6.91
CA ASN A 795 -5.74 -32.72 -7.22
C ASN A 795 -7.13 -33.29 -7.51
N LEU A 796 -8.16 -32.79 -6.83
CA LEU A 796 -9.52 -33.36 -6.90
C LEU A 796 -10.49 -32.53 -7.75
N GLN A 797 -10.22 -31.25 -7.99
CA GLN A 797 -11.04 -30.38 -8.85
C GLN A 797 -10.31 -30.06 -10.16
N PHE A 798 -9.21 -29.28 -10.10
CA PHE A 798 -8.53 -28.79 -11.32
C PHE A 798 -8.07 -29.93 -12.24
N ARG A 799 -7.39 -30.95 -11.70
CA ARG A 799 -6.94 -32.14 -12.46
C ARG A 799 -8.08 -32.95 -13.13
N LYS A 800 -9.34 -32.74 -12.77
CA LYS A 800 -10.49 -33.33 -13.47
C LYS A 800 -10.98 -32.43 -14.60
N LEU A 801 -11.17 -31.14 -14.31
CA LEU A 801 -11.61 -30.12 -15.29
C LEU A 801 -10.61 -29.99 -16.45
N ALA A 802 -9.30 -29.97 -16.15
CA ALA A 802 -8.25 -29.95 -17.16
C ALA A 802 -8.19 -31.21 -18.04
N LYS A 803 -8.94 -32.28 -17.73
CA LYS A 803 -9.09 -33.48 -18.57
C LYS A 803 -10.37 -33.50 -19.41
N THR A 804 -11.30 -32.57 -19.19
CA THR A 804 -12.50 -32.39 -20.02
C THR A 804 -12.32 -31.33 -21.11
N VAL A 805 -11.23 -30.56 -21.07
CA VAL A 805 -10.77 -29.69 -22.16
C VAL A 805 -10.26 -30.58 -23.31
N PRO A 806 -10.80 -30.48 -24.55
CA PRO A 806 -10.37 -31.32 -25.67
C PRO A 806 -8.90 -31.11 -26.04
N THR A 807 -8.19 -32.19 -26.37
CA THR A 807 -6.82 -32.09 -26.89
C THR A 807 -6.81 -32.11 -28.41
N VAL A 808 -5.76 -31.56 -29.04
CA VAL A 808 -5.66 -31.57 -30.52
C VAL A 808 -5.52 -33.00 -31.09
N SER A 809 -5.16 -34.00 -30.25
CA SER A 809 -5.23 -35.43 -30.59
C SER A 809 -6.65 -35.89 -30.93
N ASP A 810 -7.65 -35.30 -30.27
CA ASP A 810 -9.07 -35.69 -30.36
C ASP A 810 -9.77 -35.00 -31.56
N GLN A 811 -9.12 -34.00 -32.17
CA GLN A 811 -9.66 -33.21 -33.28
C GLN A 811 -9.27 -33.74 -34.67
N ILE A 812 -8.44 -34.78 -34.77
CA ILE A 812 -8.18 -35.48 -36.03
C ILE A 812 -9.29 -36.52 -36.23
N PRO A 813 -10.18 -36.39 -37.23
CA PRO A 813 -11.17 -37.42 -37.50
C PRO A 813 -10.46 -38.72 -37.88
N GLN A 814 -10.82 -39.83 -37.24
CA GLN A 814 -10.46 -41.14 -37.77
C GLN A 814 -11.08 -41.26 -39.17
N ALA A 815 -10.24 -41.52 -40.18
CA ALA A 815 -10.69 -41.65 -41.55
C ALA A 815 -11.78 -42.74 -41.63
N PRO A 816 -12.88 -42.52 -42.38
CA PRO A 816 -14.03 -43.41 -42.37
C PRO A 816 -13.61 -44.83 -42.75
N THR A 817 -13.90 -45.79 -41.88
CA THR A 817 -13.54 -47.21 -42.05
C THR A 817 -14.30 -47.79 -43.25
N VAL A 818 -13.64 -47.83 -44.41
CA VAL A 818 -14.15 -48.44 -45.63
C VAL A 818 -14.39 -49.93 -45.37
N SER A 819 -15.66 -50.32 -45.32
CA SER A 819 -16.09 -51.69 -45.11
C SER A 819 -15.97 -52.51 -46.39
N GLN A 820 -14.87 -53.27 -46.52
CA GLN A 820 -14.75 -54.33 -47.53
C GLN A 820 -14.45 -55.69 -46.89
N ASN A 821 -15.53 -56.45 -46.65
CA ASN A 821 -15.44 -57.91 -46.57
C ASN A 821 -15.08 -58.44 -47.97
N GLY A 822 -14.01 -59.25 -48.11
CA GLY A 822 -13.63 -59.73 -49.46
C GLY A 822 -12.33 -60.50 -49.59
N THR A 823 -12.15 -61.58 -48.81
CA THR A 823 -11.46 -62.83 -49.22
C THR A 823 -10.51 -62.82 -50.45
N ILE A 824 -9.19 -63.00 -50.22
CA ILE A 824 -8.39 -64.19 -50.62
C ILE A 824 -6.87 -63.89 -50.56
N SER A 825 -6.09 -64.94 -50.30
CA SER A 825 -4.62 -64.89 -50.20
C SER A 825 -3.95 -65.26 -51.52
N ILE A 826 -2.69 -64.83 -51.71
CA ILE A 826 -1.63 -65.57 -52.41
C ILE A 826 -0.27 -64.96 -52.05
N THR A 827 0.69 -65.82 -51.71
CA THR A 827 2.15 -65.56 -51.65
C THR A 827 2.80 -66.41 -52.77
N PRO A 828 4.10 -66.32 -53.15
CA PRO A 828 5.26 -65.86 -52.35
C PRO A 828 6.44 -65.22 -53.17
N LYS A 829 7.63 -65.24 -52.55
CA LYS A 829 9.01 -65.15 -53.10
C LYS A 829 9.64 -63.73 -53.26
N VAL A 830 10.85 -63.37 -52.76
CA VAL A 830 12.19 -64.02 -52.52
C VAL A 830 13.21 -63.57 -53.59
N PRO A 831 14.51 -63.29 -53.29
CA PRO A 831 15.23 -63.00 -52.02
C PRO A 831 16.29 -61.86 -52.22
N PRO A 832 17.58 -61.87 -51.76
CA PRO A 832 18.28 -62.53 -50.64
C PRO A 832 19.28 -61.66 -49.81
N LYS A 833 19.88 -62.28 -48.75
CA LYS A 833 21.26 -62.05 -48.22
C LYS A 833 21.50 -60.71 -47.46
N GLN A 834 22.44 -60.60 -46.50
CA GLN A 834 23.24 -61.60 -45.74
C GLN A 834 23.72 -61.03 -44.38
N ARG A 835 24.11 -61.93 -43.45
CA ARG A 835 25.12 -61.81 -42.35
C ARG A 835 25.36 -60.44 -41.65
N GLN A 836 25.14 -60.29 -40.33
CA GLN A 836 25.85 -60.90 -39.18
C GLN A 836 27.18 -60.18 -38.83
N VAL A 837 27.26 -59.59 -37.62
CA VAL A 837 28.38 -59.60 -36.63
C VAL A 837 28.08 -58.60 -35.49
N CYS A 838 28.48 -58.92 -34.25
CA CYS A 838 28.36 -58.10 -33.03
C CYS A 838 29.79 -57.60 -32.62
N PRO A 839 30.25 -57.53 -31.35
CA PRO A 839 29.63 -57.37 -30.01
C PRO A 839 30.37 -56.28 -29.14
N LEU A 840 30.33 -56.45 -27.79
CA LEU A 840 31.24 -55.89 -26.74
C LEU A 840 30.87 -54.49 -26.18
N PHE A 841 31.03 -54.15 -24.88
CA PHE A 841 31.19 -54.85 -23.57
C PHE A 841 31.12 -53.76 -22.45
N ARG A 842 31.08 -54.01 -21.12
CA ARG A 842 30.45 -55.04 -20.26
C ARG A 842 30.78 -54.73 -18.77
N ASN A 843 29.76 -54.71 -17.91
CA ASN A 843 29.75 -54.82 -16.42
C ASN A 843 31.01 -54.51 -15.58
N ILE A 844 30.84 -53.70 -14.53
CA ILE A 844 31.52 -53.77 -13.20
C ILE A 844 30.71 -52.91 -12.20
N LEU A 845 30.62 -53.17 -10.88
CA LEU A 845 30.44 -54.39 -10.06
C LEU A 845 30.18 -53.95 -8.59
N LYS A 846 29.53 -54.80 -7.78
CA LYS A 846 29.61 -54.87 -6.29
C LYS A 846 29.08 -53.74 -5.37
N LYS A 847 28.08 -54.11 -4.56
CA LYS A 847 27.89 -53.68 -3.14
C LYS A 847 29.15 -54.04 -2.30
N PRO A 848 29.44 -53.35 -1.18
CA PRO A 848 28.95 -53.85 0.12
C PRO A 848 28.50 -52.78 1.16
N ARG A 849 27.37 -53.10 1.82
CA ARG A 849 27.11 -53.19 3.29
C ARG A 849 27.77 -52.19 4.28
N GLY A 850 26.94 -51.58 5.14
CA GLY A 850 27.35 -50.80 6.33
C GLY A 850 26.22 -50.55 7.35
N HIS A 851 25.89 -51.56 8.16
CA HIS A 851 24.95 -51.53 9.30
C HIS A 851 25.56 -52.44 10.41
N PRO A 852 25.27 -52.29 11.73
CA PRO A 852 23.89 -52.16 12.24
C PRO A 852 23.64 -51.42 13.60
N SER A 853 22.35 -51.26 13.94
CA SER A 853 21.79 -51.28 15.33
C SER A 853 22.04 -50.04 16.25
N ARG A 854 21.29 -49.78 17.34
CA ARG A 854 20.15 -50.47 18.00
C ARG A 854 19.37 -49.52 18.95
N SER A 855 18.03 -49.70 19.11
CA SER A 855 17.17 -49.57 20.33
C SER A 855 17.29 -48.39 21.34
N SER A 856 16.27 -47.93 22.09
CA SER A 856 14.79 -48.10 22.14
C SER A 856 14.17 -47.24 23.29
N LYS A 857 12.84 -47.02 23.29
CA LYS A 857 11.97 -46.43 24.36
C LYS A 857 12.12 -44.91 24.60
N VAL A 858 11.10 -44.04 24.72
CA VAL A 858 9.72 -44.03 25.29
C VAL A 858 9.65 -43.50 26.73
N VAL A 859 8.92 -42.38 26.94
CA VAL A 859 8.07 -42.01 28.11
C VAL A 859 7.28 -40.71 27.79
N PHE A 860 6.16 -40.46 28.50
CA PHE A 860 5.23 -39.31 28.37
C PHE A 860 5.22 -38.46 29.69
N VAL A 861 4.43 -37.36 29.75
CA VAL A 861 3.71 -36.77 30.93
C VAL A 861 3.94 -35.25 31.25
N LEU A 862 2.90 -34.45 30.94
CA LEU A 862 2.22 -33.32 31.67
C LEU A 862 2.88 -31.99 32.18
N LEU A 863 2.15 -30.89 31.87
CA LEU A 863 1.72 -29.72 32.71
C LEU A 863 2.60 -28.48 33.07
N ASN A 864 2.36 -27.39 32.32
CA ASN A 864 1.93 -25.99 32.68
C ASN A 864 2.72 -24.99 33.60
N PRO A 865 2.58 -23.64 33.36
CA PRO A 865 3.22 -22.51 34.08
C PRO A 865 2.22 -21.68 34.96
N PRO A 866 2.54 -20.50 35.57
CA PRO A 866 2.48 -19.17 34.87
C PRO A 866 3.29 -17.96 35.48
N SER A 867 3.16 -16.76 34.85
CA SER A 867 3.21 -15.37 35.45
C SER A 867 4.59 -14.70 35.78
N MET A 868 4.75 -13.36 35.91
CA MET A 868 3.85 -12.19 35.72
C MET A 868 4.58 -10.87 35.28
N ALA A 869 3.91 -9.70 35.39
CA ALA A 869 4.19 -8.33 34.89
C ALA A 869 5.45 -7.61 35.50
N THR A 870 5.82 -6.32 35.24
CA THR A 870 5.14 -5.05 34.88
C THR A 870 6.22 -4.08 34.31
N VAL A 871 6.13 -3.35 33.18
CA VAL A 871 5.26 -2.23 32.70
C VAL A 871 5.36 -0.92 33.49
N LEU A 872 5.95 0.13 32.88
CA LEU A 872 5.53 1.57 32.82
C LEU A 872 6.71 2.49 32.40
N GLY A 873 6.44 3.59 31.67
CA GLY A 873 7.47 4.62 31.36
C GLY A 873 7.41 5.32 29.99
N LEU A 874 6.23 5.73 29.50
CA LEU A 874 6.07 6.43 28.20
C LEU A 874 6.01 7.96 28.36
N SER A 875 7.05 8.70 27.92
CA SER A 875 6.95 10.17 27.73
C SER A 875 8.04 10.81 26.84
N GLU A 876 8.17 10.41 25.58
CA GLU A 876 8.53 11.35 24.49
C GLU A 876 8.04 10.81 23.14
N ALA A 877 7.67 11.70 22.21
CA ALA A 877 6.91 11.32 21.02
C ALA A 877 7.49 11.88 19.71
N ILE A 878 7.47 11.04 18.67
CA ILE A 878 7.10 11.37 17.28
C ILE A 878 7.32 12.84 16.85
N ARG A 879 8.57 13.29 16.66
CA ARG A 879 8.87 14.45 15.76
C ARG A 879 10.33 14.57 15.28
N GLU A 880 10.96 13.49 14.83
CA GLU A 880 12.12 13.61 13.92
C GLU A 880 11.91 12.80 12.64
N GLY A 881 12.18 13.45 11.50
CA GLY A 881 12.06 12.88 10.17
C GLY A 881 13.32 13.20 9.38
N PHE A 882 13.88 12.15 8.79
CA PHE A 882 15.05 12.09 7.89
C PHE A 882 15.60 13.42 7.35
N TYR A 883 16.87 13.69 7.66
CA TYR A 883 17.79 14.41 6.77
C TYR A 883 19.06 13.59 6.56
N LEU A 884 19.15 12.92 5.42
CA LEU A 884 20.44 12.54 4.83
C LEU A 884 21.11 13.83 4.33
N SER A 885 22.39 14.01 4.62
CA SER A 885 23.14 15.21 4.22
C SER A 885 24.38 14.86 3.41
N ASP A 886 24.16 14.53 2.14
CA ASP A 886 25.21 14.66 1.15
C ASP A 886 25.50 16.14 0.91
N ASN A 887 26.70 16.59 1.30
CA ASN A 887 27.66 17.07 0.31
C ASN A 887 29.06 17.32 0.89
N SER A 888 30.07 17.21 0.03
CA SER A 888 31.46 17.49 0.36
C SER A 888 32.02 18.61 -0.53
N ALA A 889 32.62 19.66 0.07
CA ALA A 889 33.44 20.62 -0.67
C ALA A 889 34.40 21.43 0.24
N LYS A 890 35.69 21.01 0.22
CA LYS A 890 36.93 21.83 0.21
C LYS A 890 36.96 23.19 0.96
N LEU A 891 37.96 23.33 1.85
CA LEU A 891 39.09 24.28 1.66
C LEU A 891 40.31 23.92 2.53
N TYR A 892 41.47 24.55 2.29
CA TYR A 892 42.82 24.05 2.66
C TYR A 892 43.53 24.81 3.81
N GLY A 893 43.77 24.14 4.94
CA GLY A 893 44.92 24.31 5.87
C GLY A 893 45.25 25.71 6.45
N PRO A 894 46.44 25.90 7.07
CA PRO A 894 47.35 24.88 7.65
C PRO A 894 47.90 25.20 9.08
N ARG A 895 48.30 24.16 9.82
CA ARG A 895 49.30 24.14 10.93
C ARG A 895 49.25 25.21 12.04
N HIS A 896 49.21 24.75 13.31
CA HIS A 896 50.36 24.95 14.21
C HIS A 896 50.43 23.98 15.40
N ASN A 897 51.62 23.91 16.01
CA ASN A 897 52.04 22.93 17.01
C ASN A 897 52.12 23.56 18.41
N LYS A 898 51.80 22.82 19.48
CA LYS A 898 52.53 22.88 20.78
C LYS A 898 52.09 21.77 21.74
N LYS A 899 53.08 21.07 22.31
CA LYS A 899 52.97 20.23 23.51
C LYS A 899 53.50 21.01 24.71
N ILE A 900 52.96 20.75 25.91
CA ILE A 900 53.58 20.78 27.26
C ILE A 900 52.43 20.73 28.29
N HIS A 901 52.51 20.19 29.51
CA HIS A 901 53.07 18.95 30.07
C HIS A 901 52.71 18.98 31.58
N ARG A 902 52.00 17.95 32.07
CA ARG A 902 51.92 17.46 33.48
C ARG A 902 51.87 18.44 34.68
N LYS A 903 50.87 18.22 35.56
CA LYS A 903 51.11 17.98 37.01
C LYS A 903 50.03 17.09 37.65
N LYS A 904 50.49 16.18 38.53
CA LYS A 904 49.80 15.39 39.59
C LYS A 904 50.60 15.71 40.90
N PRO A 905 50.27 15.25 42.15
CA PRO A 905 49.52 14.04 42.54
C PRO A 905 48.66 14.18 43.84
N LYS A 906 48.47 13.04 44.53
CA LYS A 906 47.77 12.74 45.80
C LYS A 906 46.27 12.45 45.64
N TRP A 907 45.75 11.25 45.93
CA TRP A 907 45.92 10.26 47.04
C TRP A 907 45.11 10.59 48.30
N ASN A 908 44.08 9.78 48.55
CA ASN A 908 44.02 8.96 49.77
C ASN A 908 43.10 7.74 49.56
N LEU A 909 43.24 6.75 50.43
CA LEU A 909 42.53 5.47 50.42
C LEU A 909 42.06 5.16 51.85
N CYS A 910 40.91 4.51 52.02
CA CYS A 910 40.63 3.68 53.19
C CYS A 910 39.59 2.59 52.84
N SER A 911 39.49 1.55 53.67
CA SER A 911 38.83 0.27 53.35
C SER A 911 38.28 -0.42 54.59
N MET A 912 37.45 -1.47 54.44
CA MET A 912 37.33 -2.73 55.21
C MET A 912 36.17 -3.55 54.54
N HIS A 913 36.33 -4.81 54.09
CA HIS A 913 36.32 -6.11 54.81
C HIS A 913 34.94 -6.47 55.41
N ALA A 914 34.42 -7.72 55.43
CA ALA A 914 34.88 -9.08 55.05
C ALA A 914 33.65 -9.91 54.54
N HIS A 915 33.71 -11.00 53.74
CA HIS A 915 34.09 -12.41 54.04
C HIS A 915 33.49 -13.00 55.35
N SER A 916 33.00 -14.26 55.46
CA SER A 916 33.01 -15.43 54.52
C SER A 916 31.97 -16.54 54.80
N LYS A 917 31.68 -17.35 53.77
CA LYS A 917 31.52 -18.84 53.73
C LYS A 917 31.01 -19.64 54.96
N HIS A 918 30.00 -20.49 54.73
CA HIS A 918 29.96 -21.89 55.19
C HIS A 918 29.00 -22.75 54.32
N SER A 919 28.86 -24.05 54.63
CA SER A 919 29.17 -25.12 53.68
C SER A 919 28.42 -26.44 53.91
N SER A 920 27.98 -27.10 52.82
CA SER A 920 27.73 -28.55 52.67
C SER A 920 26.85 -29.31 53.69
N GLY A 921 25.71 -29.88 53.24
CA GLY A 921 24.91 -30.88 53.97
C GLY A 921 23.88 -31.54 53.03
N GLY A 922 23.60 -32.84 53.17
CA GLY A 922 22.89 -33.62 52.16
C GLY A 922 21.44 -34.03 52.49
N PHE A 923 20.72 -34.39 51.41
CA PHE A 923 19.61 -35.38 51.33
C PHE A 923 18.22 -35.15 51.97
N LYS A 924 17.21 -35.35 51.09
CA LYS A 924 15.94 -36.11 51.26
C LYS A 924 14.61 -35.43 51.70
N LEU A 925 13.72 -35.37 50.71
CA LEU A 925 12.27 -35.66 50.67
C LEU A 925 11.20 -34.90 51.51
N GLU A 926 10.11 -34.62 50.79
CA GLU A 926 8.67 -34.71 51.16
C GLU A 926 7.87 -33.57 51.85
N ASP A 927 6.99 -32.99 51.00
CA ASP A 927 5.54 -32.81 51.17
C ASP A 927 4.95 -31.47 51.65
N ARG A 928 3.65 -31.30 51.35
CA ARG A 928 2.86 -30.08 51.24
C ARG A 928 2.21 -29.64 52.57
N ARG A 929 2.21 -28.33 52.83
CA ARG A 929 0.95 -27.53 52.85
C ARG A 929 1.16 -26.01 53.01
N ASN A 930 0.06 -25.31 52.72
CA ASN A 930 -0.16 -23.85 52.67
C ASN A 930 0.34 -23.07 53.90
N PHE A 931 0.64 -21.78 53.70
CA PHE A 931 0.57 -20.76 54.75
C PHE A 931 -0.04 -19.45 54.22
N GLN A 932 -0.75 -18.73 55.09
CA GLN A 932 -1.39 -17.43 54.79
C GLN A 932 -0.43 -16.26 55.01
N VAL A 933 -0.71 -15.13 54.35
CA VAL A 933 -0.09 -13.83 54.65
C VAL A 933 -1.02 -13.04 55.57
N TYR A 934 -0.49 -12.52 56.68
CA TYR A 934 -1.15 -11.50 57.50
C TYR A 934 -0.77 -10.10 57.02
N SER A 935 -1.75 -9.20 56.90
CA SER A 935 -1.51 -7.77 56.73
C SER A 935 -1.28 -7.08 58.08
N SER A 936 -0.38 -6.09 58.14
CA SER A 936 -0.27 -5.17 59.27
C SER A 936 -0.74 -3.77 58.87
N LEU A 937 -1.66 -3.21 59.65
CA LEU A 937 -2.22 -1.87 59.44
C LEU A 937 -1.28 -0.81 60.04
N VAL A 938 -1.20 0.36 59.39
CA VAL A 938 -0.59 1.57 59.95
C VAL A 938 -1.59 2.72 59.78
N ALA A 939 -2.05 3.27 60.90
CA ALA A 939 -2.96 4.42 60.93
C ALA A 939 -2.17 5.74 61.05
N ASN A 940 -2.77 6.84 60.58
CA ASN A 940 -2.16 8.17 60.62
C ASN A 940 -2.88 9.09 61.64
N GLN A 941 -2.20 10.13 62.14
CA GLN A 941 -2.51 10.82 63.41
C GLN A 941 -3.85 11.59 63.51
N VAL A 942 -4.74 11.53 62.53
CA VAL A 942 -6.03 12.27 62.51
C VAL A 942 -7.24 11.35 62.73
N GLY A 943 -7.06 10.02 62.76
CA GLY A 943 -8.12 9.07 63.12
C GLY A 943 -9.12 8.71 62.01
N GLU A 944 -9.00 9.30 60.82
CA GLU A 944 -9.74 8.84 59.64
C GLU A 944 -9.16 7.52 59.11
N VAL A 945 -10.06 6.62 58.66
CA VAL A 945 -9.68 5.33 58.07
C VAL A 945 -9.03 5.57 56.70
N ALA A 946 -7.81 5.09 56.52
CA ALA A 946 -7.05 5.25 55.29
C ALA A 946 -7.64 4.38 54.15
N THR A 947 -8.59 4.94 53.40
CA THR A 947 -9.10 4.33 52.16
C THR A 947 -7.97 4.24 51.11
N SER A 948 -7.86 3.08 50.47
CA SER A 948 -6.83 2.81 49.46
C SER A 948 -7.07 3.66 48.21
N SER A 949 -6.07 3.72 47.32
CA SER A 949 -6.18 4.43 46.05
C SER A 949 -7.34 3.87 45.21
N GLU A 950 -7.46 2.54 45.18
CA GLU A 950 -8.48 1.78 44.44
C GLU A 950 -9.88 2.03 45.02
N GLN A 951 -10.01 2.11 46.34
CA GLN A 951 -11.28 2.48 46.98
C GLN A 951 -11.69 3.91 46.60
N LYS A 952 -10.74 4.85 46.54
CA LYS A 952 -11.00 6.24 46.11
C LYS A 952 -11.38 6.34 44.63
N VAL A 953 -10.79 5.50 43.77
CA VAL A 953 -11.23 5.34 42.37
C VAL A 953 -12.70 4.91 42.32
N TYR A 954 -13.04 3.84 43.04
CA TYR A 954 -14.38 3.26 43.06
C TYR A 954 -15.44 4.24 43.61
N ASP A 955 -15.14 4.94 44.71
CA ASP A 955 -16.04 5.93 45.31
C ASP A 955 -16.28 7.16 44.41
N VAL A 956 -15.33 7.52 43.54
CA VAL A 956 -15.49 8.59 42.54
C VAL A 956 -16.38 8.13 41.38
N VAL A 957 -16.14 6.94 40.83
CA VAL A 957 -16.97 6.35 39.75
C VAL A 957 -18.42 6.18 40.21
N LEU A 958 -18.65 5.71 41.43
CA LEU A 958 -20.00 5.63 42.02
C LEU A 958 -20.67 7.00 42.20
N LYS A 959 -19.92 8.03 42.61
CA LYS A 959 -20.47 9.40 42.73
C LYS A 959 -20.82 10.01 41.37
N GLN A 960 -20.02 9.78 40.33
CA GLN A 960 -20.35 10.20 38.96
C GLN A 960 -21.64 9.52 38.47
N ALA A 961 -21.75 8.20 38.60
CA ALA A 961 -22.95 7.45 38.21
C ALA A 961 -24.21 7.93 38.99
N ALA A 962 -24.07 8.21 40.29
CA ALA A 962 -25.16 8.73 41.11
C ALA A 962 -25.57 10.18 40.76
N LEU A 963 -24.65 11.00 40.22
CA LEU A 963 -24.97 12.34 39.72
C LEU A 963 -25.74 12.28 38.40
N VAL A 964 -25.36 11.40 37.47
CA VAL A 964 -26.08 11.18 36.21
C VAL A 964 -27.52 10.70 36.47
N ASN A 965 -27.70 9.75 37.39
CA ASN A 965 -29.02 9.21 37.75
C ASN A 965 -29.98 10.21 38.42
N ARG A 966 -29.52 11.40 38.82
CA ARG A 966 -30.41 12.48 39.31
C ARG A 966 -31.09 13.30 38.20
N GLY A 967 -30.84 12.97 36.93
CA GLY A 967 -31.44 13.64 35.77
C GLY A 967 -32.91 13.27 35.49
N LEU A 968 -33.20 11.99 35.23
CA LEU A 968 -34.49 11.58 34.65
C LEU A 968 -35.01 10.19 35.11
N ARG A 969 -36.05 10.23 35.97
CA ARG A 969 -37.00 9.14 36.32
C ARG A 969 -36.44 7.96 37.15
N PRO A 970 -37.32 7.21 37.87
CA PRO A 970 -36.90 6.39 39.02
C PRO A 970 -36.84 4.87 38.76
N GLU A 971 -36.24 4.17 39.72
CA GLU A 971 -36.38 2.73 40.01
C GLU A 971 -35.94 1.74 38.91
N LEU A 972 -34.62 1.51 38.84
CA LEU A 972 -34.09 0.16 38.68
C LEU A 972 -33.47 -0.30 40.01
N ASP A 973 -33.93 -1.44 40.51
CA ASP A 973 -33.51 -2.00 41.81
C ASP A 973 -32.21 -2.81 41.66
N VAL A 974 -31.07 -2.13 41.71
CA VAL A 974 -29.75 -2.74 41.49
C VAL A 974 -29.25 -3.44 42.76
N LYS A 975 -29.49 -4.75 42.85
CA LYS A 975 -28.87 -5.61 43.86
C LYS A 975 -27.34 -5.63 43.71
N LEU A 976 -26.64 -4.95 44.62
CA LEU A 976 -25.19 -4.99 44.75
C LEU A 976 -24.78 -6.07 45.76
N GLU A 977 -24.47 -7.28 45.29
CA GLU A 977 -23.80 -8.33 46.08
C GLU A 977 -22.58 -8.88 45.30
N LEU A 978 -21.41 -8.26 45.52
CA LEU A 978 -20.12 -8.79 45.13
C LEU A 978 -19.16 -8.68 46.32
N SER A 979 -18.61 -9.81 46.75
CA SER A 979 -17.73 -9.90 47.91
C SER A 979 -16.31 -9.44 47.57
N ILE A 980 -15.87 -8.35 48.21
CA ILE A 980 -14.53 -7.78 48.01
C ILE A 980 -13.47 -8.78 48.47
N SER A 981 -12.84 -9.47 47.51
CA SER A 981 -11.82 -10.49 47.79
C SER A 981 -10.69 -10.58 46.76
N ASP A 982 -10.57 -9.61 45.83
CA ASP A 982 -9.31 -9.39 45.10
C ASP A 982 -9.21 -7.95 44.57
N SER A 983 -8.18 -7.20 44.99
CA SER A 983 -8.02 -5.77 44.64
C SER A 983 -7.61 -5.55 43.17
N THR A 984 -7.04 -6.58 42.55
CA THR A 984 -6.66 -6.56 41.13
C THR A 984 -7.86 -6.63 40.18
N ASN A 985 -8.96 -7.28 40.59
CA ASN A 985 -10.21 -7.27 39.82
C ASN A 985 -10.88 -5.89 39.88
N VAL A 986 -10.98 -5.28 41.08
CA VAL A 986 -11.62 -3.96 41.27
C VAL A 986 -11.00 -2.87 40.38
N LEU A 987 -9.67 -2.82 40.26
CA LEU A 987 -9.00 -1.86 39.38
C LEU A 987 -9.29 -2.13 37.89
N LYS A 988 -9.37 -3.39 37.49
CA LYS A 988 -9.72 -3.77 36.11
C LYS A 988 -11.18 -3.42 35.79
N GLU A 989 -12.10 -3.78 36.67
CA GLU A 989 -13.53 -3.43 36.58
C GLU A 989 -13.73 -1.92 36.51
N ALA A 990 -12.96 -1.13 37.26
CA ALA A 990 -12.98 0.33 37.17
C ALA A 990 -12.51 0.84 35.79
N TYR A 991 -11.41 0.31 35.22
CA TYR A 991 -10.95 0.68 33.88
C TYR A 991 -11.92 0.26 32.78
N ASP A 992 -12.52 -0.92 32.90
CA ASP A 992 -13.48 -1.45 31.93
C ASP A 992 -14.79 -0.61 32.01
N ARG A 993 -15.22 -0.20 33.21
CA ARG A 993 -16.34 0.74 33.42
C ARG A 993 -16.04 2.15 32.89
N CYS A 994 -14.83 2.69 33.05
CA CYS A 994 -14.43 3.93 32.37
C CYS A 994 -14.56 3.79 30.84
N GLY A 995 -14.27 2.61 30.31
CA GLY A 995 -14.50 2.26 28.90
C GLY A 995 -15.98 2.29 28.50
N GLU A 996 -16.86 1.72 29.31
CA GLU A 996 -18.31 1.76 29.09
C GLU A 996 -18.85 3.21 29.08
N VAL A 997 -18.50 4.01 30.08
CA VAL A 997 -18.93 5.43 30.16
C VAL A 997 -18.37 6.24 28.99
N CYS A 998 -17.12 5.99 28.58
CA CYS A 998 -16.56 6.57 27.35
C CYS A 998 -17.32 6.13 26.08
N ALA A 999 -17.75 4.87 25.99
CA ALA A 999 -18.52 4.37 24.83
C ALA A 999 -19.91 5.01 24.73
N GLU A 1000 -20.58 5.16 25.88
CA GLU A 1000 -21.93 5.70 26.03
C GLU A 1000 -21.96 7.22 25.79
N TYR A 1001 -21.20 7.99 26.58
CA TYR A 1001 -21.25 9.46 26.58
C TYR A 1001 -20.27 10.13 25.62
N ALA A 1002 -19.27 9.39 25.12
CA ALA A 1002 -18.21 9.93 24.26
C ALA A 1002 -17.90 9.02 23.05
N LYS A 1003 -18.91 8.38 22.45
CA LYS A 1003 -18.82 7.40 21.35
C LYS A 1003 -17.73 7.70 20.30
N THR A 1004 -17.57 8.97 19.85
CA THR A 1004 -16.52 9.34 18.87
C THR A 1004 -15.09 9.28 19.44
N PHE A 1005 -14.89 9.69 20.70
CA PHE A 1005 -13.60 9.60 21.39
C PHE A 1005 -13.25 8.13 21.68
N TYR A 1006 -14.21 7.35 22.19
CA TYR A 1006 -14.06 5.90 22.41
C TYR A 1006 -13.71 5.15 21.12
N LEU A 1007 -14.39 5.44 20.02
CA LEU A 1007 -14.06 4.85 18.72
C LEU A 1007 -12.67 5.28 18.22
N GLY A 1008 -12.18 6.46 18.61
CA GLY A 1008 -10.79 6.87 18.38
C GLY A 1008 -9.77 6.09 19.19
N THR A 1009 -10.05 5.78 20.46
CA THR A 1009 -9.12 5.02 21.33
C THR A 1009 -9.04 3.53 21.00
N LEU A 1010 -9.98 2.98 20.22
CA LEU A 1010 -9.85 1.63 19.61
C LEU A 1010 -8.59 1.48 18.73
N LEU A 1011 -8.01 2.59 18.25
CA LEU A 1011 -6.77 2.62 17.48
C LEU A 1011 -5.49 2.56 18.37
N MET A 1012 -5.65 2.44 19.69
CA MET A 1012 -4.56 2.36 20.66
C MET A 1012 -4.44 0.95 21.26
N THR A 1013 -3.28 0.64 21.86
CA THR A 1013 -3.08 -0.62 22.59
C THR A 1013 -3.98 -0.71 23.81
N HIS A 1014 -4.21 -1.92 24.33
CA HIS A 1014 -5.18 -2.18 25.42
C HIS A 1014 -4.89 -1.36 26.69
N GLU A 1015 -3.62 -1.23 27.03
CA GLU A 1015 -3.11 -0.52 28.20
C GLU A 1015 -3.29 1.00 28.02
N ARG A 1016 -3.05 1.50 26.80
CA ARG A 1016 -3.20 2.92 26.45
C ARG A 1016 -4.67 3.34 26.43
N ARG A 1017 -5.57 2.55 25.85
CA ARG A 1017 -7.00 2.89 25.81
C ARG A 1017 -7.63 2.91 27.21
N GLN A 1018 -7.31 1.94 28.08
CA GLN A 1018 -7.77 1.94 29.47
C GLN A 1018 -7.30 3.18 30.23
N ALA A 1019 -6.02 3.55 30.14
CA ALA A 1019 -5.50 4.77 30.77
C ALA A 1019 -6.16 6.05 30.23
N ILE A 1020 -6.37 6.15 28.91
CA ILE A 1020 -7.02 7.32 28.29
C ILE A 1020 -8.52 7.41 28.63
N TRP A 1021 -9.21 6.28 28.81
CA TRP A 1021 -10.59 6.27 29.29
C TRP A 1021 -10.71 6.76 30.72
N ALA A 1022 -9.87 6.28 31.64
CA ALA A 1022 -9.88 6.77 33.03
C ALA A 1022 -9.58 8.28 33.11
N ILE A 1023 -8.69 8.80 32.26
CA ILE A 1023 -8.43 10.24 32.14
C ILE A 1023 -9.67 10.99 31.62
N TYR A 1024 -10.41 10.45 30.66
CA TYR A 1024 -11.62 11.10 30.13
C TYR A 1024 -12.82 11.02 31.10
N ASP A 1025 -12.93 9.94 31.88
CA ASP A 1025 -13.99 9.74 32.88
C ASP A 1025 -13.78 10.59 34.15
N TRP A 1026 -12.54 10.73 34.62
CA TRP A 1026 -12.21 11.52 35.81
C TRP A 1026 -12.14 13.03 35.57
N PHE A 1027 -11.67 13.48 34.40
CA PHE A 1027 -11.42 14.90 34.14
C PHE A 1027 -12.45 15.49 33.17
N PRO A 1028 -12.97 16.71 33.41
CA PRO A 1028 -14.00 17.34 32.58
C PRO A 1028 -13.43 17.88 31.25
N LEU A 1029 -13.01 16.96 30.37
CA LEU A 1029 -12.38 17.27 29.09
C LEU A 1029 -13.42 17.72 28.06
N GLN A 1030 -13.37 19.00 27.68
CA GLN A 1030 -14.24 19.51 26.62
C GLN A 1030 -13.82 18.97 25.25
N SER A 1031 -14.78 18.48 24.45
CA SER A 1031 -14.50 17.96 23.09
C SER A 1031 -14.05 19.02 22.08
N GLN A 1032 -14.23 20.31 22.38
CA GLN A 1032 -14.02 21.40 21.42
C GLN A 1032 -12.52 21.67 21.14
N PRO A 1033 -11.64 21.87 22.15
CA PRO A 1033 -10.19 21.92 21.92
C PRO A 1033 -9.58 20.79 21.07
N PHE A 1034 -10.11 19.57 21.14
CA PHE A 1034 -9.65 18.46 20.28
C PHE A 1034 -10.03 18.65 18.81
N LYS A 1035 -11.24 19.14 18.52
CA LYS A 1035 -11.68 19.48 17.15
C LYS A 1035 -10.88 20.65 16.59
N ASP A 1036 -10.61 21.63 17.43
CA ASP A 1036 -9.80 22.81 17.12
C ASP A 1036 -8.35 22.42 16.83
N MET A 1037 -7.77 21.48 17.58
CA MET A 1037 -6.45 20.91 17.27
C MET A 1037 -6.43 20.20 15.91
N ILE A 1038 -7.46 19.40 15.60
CA ILE A 1038 -7.62 18.76 14.29
C ILE A 1038 -7.75 19.80 13.16
N GLN A 1039 -8.43 20.93 13.42
CA GLN A 1039 -8.54 22.02 12.45
C GLN A 1039 -7.18 22.71 12.20
N GLY A 1040 -6.34 22.86 13.23
CA GLY A 1040 -4.94 23.29 13.09
C GLY A 1040 -4.14 22.36 12.18
N MET A 1041 -4.20 21.05 12.42
CA MET A 1041 -3.54 20.04 11.57
C MET A 1041 -4.06 20.08 10.11
N ARG A 1042 -5.32 20.47 9.88
CA ARG A 1042 -5.90 20.65 8.53
C ARG A 1042 -5.44 21.94 7.85
N MET A 1043 -5.11 22.99 8.59
CA MET A 1043 -4.51 24.21 8.03
C MET A 1043 -3.12 23.93 7.45
N ASP A 1044 -2.32 23.10 8.12
CA ASP A 1044 -0.97 22.70 7.66
C ASP A 1044 -0.96 21.87 6.36
N LEU A 1045 -2.13 21.46 5.84
CA LEU A 1045 -2.28 20.81 4.54
C LEU A 1045 -2.59 21.80 3.39
N LYS A 1046 -2.92 23.06 3.70
CA LYS A 1046 -3.47 24.02 2.70
C LYS A 1046 -2.97 25.46 2.81
N LYS A 1047 -2.47 25.90 3.97
CA LYS A 1047 -2.04 27.29 4.22
C LYS A 1047 -0.54 27.33 4.49
N SER A 1048 0.18 28.16 3.74
CA SER A 1048 1.65 28.30 3.80
C SER A 1048 2.13 29.72 4.12
N ARG A 1049 1.20 30.67 4.31
CA ARG A 1049 1.41 32.10 4.58
C ARG A 1049 0.33 32.62 5.52
N TYR A 1050 0.67 33.66 6.28
CA TYR A 1050 -0.21 34.30 7.27
C TYR A 1050 -0.21 35.81 7.04
N LYS A 1051 -1.36 36.38 6.70
CA LYS A 1051 -1.51 37.77 6.28
C LYS A 1051 -1.06 38.74 7.37
N ASN A 1052 -1.46 38.47 8.62
CA ASN A 1052 -1.18 39.27 9.79
C ASN A 1052 -1.00 38.40 11.04
N PHE A 1053 -0.70 39.03 12.18
CA PHE A 1053 -0.55 38.32 13.44
C PHE A 1053 -1.83 37.61 13.90
N ASP A 1054 -3.03 38.14 13.64
CA ASP A 1054 -4.29 37.49 14.06
C ASP A 1054 -4.45 36.10 13.42
N GLU A 1055 -4.14 35.98 12.12
CA GLU A 1055 -4.17 34.68 11.44
C GLU A 1055 -3.12 33.70 12.00
N LEU A 1056 -1.95 34.21 12.42
CA LEU A 1056 -0.88 33.39 12.99
C LEU A 1056 -1.20 32.99 14.44
N TYR A 1057 -1.79 33.90 15.21
CA TYR A 1057 -2.31 33.67 16.55
C TYR A 1057 -3.39 32.59 16.54
N LEU A 1058 -4.32 32.64 15.58
CA LEU A 1058 -5.34 31.61 15.41
C LEU A 1058 -4.73 30.23 15.08
N TYR A 1059 -3.65 30.19 14.28
CA TYR A 1059 -2.89 28.96 14.06
C TYR A 1059 -2.20 28.46 15.34
N CYS A 1060 -1.52 29.34 16.09
CA CYS A 1060 -0.89 29.01 17.37
C CYS A 1060 -1.90 28.53 18.43
N TYR A 1061 -3.09 29.16 18.49
CA TYR A 1061 -4.23 28.70 19.26
C TYR A 1061 -4.58 27.25 18.88
N TYR A 1062 -4.83 26.99 17.59
CA TYR A 1062 -5.24 25.66 17.14
C TYR A 1062 -4.19 24.57 17.41
N VAL A 1063 -2.91 24.78 17.06
CA VAL A 1063 -1.91 23.69 17.12
C VAL A 1063 -1.22 23.51 18.48
N ALA A 1064 -1.33 24.48 19.40
CA ALA A 1064 -0.65 24.41 20.70
C ALA A 1064 -1.44 25.04 21.87
N GLY A 1065 -2.21 26.10 21.63
CA GLY A 1065 -3.10 26.68 22.65
C GLY A 1065 -4.15 25.69 23.17
N THR A 1066 -4.75 24.94 22.25
CA THR A 1066 -5.67 23.81 22.53
C THR A 1066 -5.07 22.77 23.48
N VAL A 1067 -3.78 22.45 23.35
CA VAL A 1067 -3.07 21.50 24.23
C VAL A 1067 -3.02 22.03 25.66
N GLY A 1068 -2.85 23.34 25.85
CA GLY A 1068 -2.98 24.00 27.16
C GLY A 1068 -4.37 23.81 27.75
N LEU A 1069 -5.43 24.10 26.98
CA LEU A 1069 -6.83 23.96 27.40
C LEU A 1069 -7.21 22.51 27.79
N VAL A 1070 -6.68 21.51 27.07
CA VAL A 1070 -6.87 20.08 27.40
C VAL A 1070 -6.07 19.67 28.65
N SER A 1071 -4.94 20.32 28.94
CA SER A 1071 -4.05 19.94 30.04
C SER A 1071 -4.50 20.45 31.41
N VAL A 1072 -5.13 21.63 31.50
CA VAL A 1072 -5.53 22.20 32.81
C VAL A 1072 -6.45 21.30 33.65
N PRO A 1073 -7.50 20.65 33.09
CA PRO A 1073 -8.29 19.65 33.84
C PRO A 1073 -7.45 18.57 34.53
N VAL A 1074 -6.44 18.04 33.82
CA VAL A 1074 -5.59 16.93 34.28
C VAL A 1074 -4.50 17.41 35.24
N MET A 1075 -3.95 18.60 35.00
CA MET A 1075 -2.94 19.22 35.87
C MET A 1075 -3.51 19.71 37.20
N GLY A 1076 -4.81 20.05 37.23
CA GLY A 1076 -5.53 20.57 38.37
C GLY A 1076 -5.21 22.03 38.72
N ILE A 1077 -6.19 22.72 39.27
CA ILE A 1077 -6.02 24.01 39.96
C ILE A 1077 -5.89 23.72 41.45
N ALA A 1078 -4.99 24.43 42.12
CA ALA A 1078 -4.71 24.24 43.53
C ALA A 1078 -5.93 24.63 44.40
N PRO A 1079 -6.36 23.82 45.39
CA PRO A 1079 -7.49 24.15 46.26
C PRO A 1079 -7.33 25.47 47.03
N GLU A 1080 -6.09 25.90 47.26
CA GLU A 1080 -5.74 27.15 47.92
C GLU A 1080 -5.61 28.37 46.97
N SER A 1081 -5.78 28.18 45.65
CA SER A 1081 -5.77 29.26 44.67
C SER A 1081 -6.99 30.18 44.80
N LYS A 1082 -6.76 31.48 44.54
CA LYS A 1082 -7.80 32.51 44.43
C LYS A 1082 -7.98 33.02 43.00
N ALA A 1083 -7.26 32.45 42.04
CA ALA A 1083 -7.40 32.77 40.63
C ALA A 1083 -8.73 32.20 40.09
N THR A 1084 -9.37 32.90 39.16
CA THR A 1084 -10.55 32.33 38.47
C THR A 1084 -10.09 31.20 37.55
N THR A 1085 -10.91 30.16 37.40
CA THR A 1085 -10.63 29.06 36.45
C THR A 1085 -10.28 29.60 35.06
N GLU A 1086 -11.04 30.59 34.58
CA GLU A 1086 -10.79 31.28 33.31
C GLU A 1086 -9.37 31.89 33.23
N SER A 1087 -8.88 32.55 34.28
CA SER A 1087 -7.53 33.14 34.28
C SER A 1087 -6.42 32.08 34.19
N VAL A 1088 -6.60 30.91 34.80
CA VAL A 1088 -5.64 29.79 34.69
C VAL A 1088 -5.67 29.16 33.30
N TYR A 1089 -6.85 29.01 32.69
CA TYR A 1089 -6.98 28.54 31.31
C TYR A 1089 -6.38 29.55 30.31
N ASN A 1090 -6.55 30.85 30.52
CA ASN A 1090 -5.94 31.91 29.70
C ASN A 1090 -4.41 31.90 29.81
N ALA A 1091 -3.84 31.66 31.01
CA ALA A 1091 -2.40 31.49 31.18
C ALA A 1091 -1.87 30.19 30.52
N ALA A 1092 -2.62 29.08 30.58
CA ALA A 1092 -2.26 27.85 29.89
C ALA A 1092 -2.34 27.98 28.35
N LEU A 1093 -3.32 28.74 27.85
CA LEU A 1093 -3.41 29.13 26.44
C LEU A 1093 -2.22 29.99 26.02
N ALA A 1094 -1.86 31.00 26.82
CA ALA A 1094 -0.68 31.83 26.60
C ALA A 1094 0.62 31.00 26.55
N LEU A 1095 0.75 29.97 27.40
CA LEU A 1095 1.89 29.05 27.36
C LEU A 1095 1.97 28.25 26.05
N GLY A 1096 0.84 27.72 25.58
CA GLY A 1096 0.75 27.02 24.29
C GLY A 1096 1.16 27.92 23.12
N ILE A 1097 0.67 29.16 23.11
CA ILE A 1097 1.01 30.17 22.09
C ILE A 1097 2.50 30.54 22.17
N ALA A 1098 3.04 30.82 23.37
CA ALA A 1098 4.45 31.15 23.57
C ALA A 1098 5.39 30.03 23.07
N ASN A 1099 5.06 28.77 23.38
CA ASN A 1099 5.80 27.61 22.90
C ASN A 1099 5.77 27.48 21.37
N GLN A 1100 4.62 27.74 20.73
CA GLN A 1100 4.51 27.63 19.27
C GLN A 1100 5.15 28.81 18.52
N LEU A 1101 5.04 30.05 19.03
CA LEU A 1101 5.82 31.18 18.52
C LEU A 1101 7.32 30.90 18.65
N THR A 1102 7.76 30.30 19.75
CA THR A 1102 9.15 29.86 19.94
C THR A 1102 9.56 28.78 18.93
N ASN A 1103 8.70 27.81 18.62
CA ASN A 1103 8.97 26.82 17.57
C ASN A 1103 9.15 27.48 16.20
N ILE A 1104 8.21 28.35 15.81
CA ILE A 1104 8.23 29.12 14.56
C ILE A 1104 9.54 29.92 14.44
N LEU A 1105 9.90 30.68 15.48
CA LEU A 1105 11.10 31.53 15.47
C LEU A 1105 12.41 30.73 15.51
N ARG A 1106 12.39 29.49 16.01
CA ARG A 1106 13.54 28.58 15.97
C ARG A 1106 13.72 27.91 14.61
N ASP A 1107 12.62 27.58 13.93
CA ASP A 1107 12.59 26.62 12.81
C ASP A 1107 12.39 27.27 11.42
N VAL A 1108 12.41 28.61 11.32
CA VAL A 1108 12.23 29.40 10.08
C VAL A 1108 12.97 28.80 8.87
N GLY A 1109 14.26 28.44 9.01
CA GLY A 1109 15.03 27.85 7.91
C GLY A 1109 14.58 26.44 7.49
N GLU A 1110 13.99 25.65 8.40
CA GLU A 1110 13.40 24.34 8.06
C GLU A 1110 12.07 24.52 7.31
N ASP A 1111 11.23 25.45 7.75
CA ASP A 1111 9.93 25.73 7.11
C ASP A 1111 10.09 26.41 5.75
N ALA A 1112 11.03 27.35 5.61
CA ALA A 1112 11.36 27.99 4.33
C ALA A 1112 11.79 26.97 3.27
N ARG A 1113 12.60 25.95 3.65
CA ARG A 1113 12.95 24.83 2.75
C ARG A 1113 11.77 23.94 2.36
N ARG A 1114 10.66 23.98 3.11
CA ARG A 1114 9.37 23.35 2.75
C ARG A 1114 8.41 24.30 2.03
N GLY A 1115 8.86 25.49 1.62
CA GLY A 1115 8.04 26.51 0.96
C GLY A 1115 7.08 27.26 1.89
N ARG A 1116 7.22 27.11 3.23
CA ARG A 1116 6.30 27.64 4.25
C ARG A 1116 6.93 28.83 4.97
N ILE A 1117 6.11 29.83 5.30
CA ILE A 1117 6.53 30.99 6.09
C ILE A 1117 5.42 31.27 7.13
N TYR A 1118 5.67 30.82 8.36
CA TYR A 1118 4.78 31.00 9.53
C TYR A 1118 5.00 32.37 10.20
N LEU A 1119 5.16 33.43 9.42
CA LEU A 1119 5.49 34.78 9.88
C LEU A 1119 4.45 35.77 9.33
N PRO A 1120 4.05 36.83 10.08
CA PRO A 1120 3.06 37.79 9.60
C PRO A 1120 3.61 38.59 8.41
N GLN A 1121 2.92 38.54 7.28
CA GLN A 1121 3.36 39.10 6.01
C GLN A 1121 3.31 40.64 5.99
N ASP A 1122 2.34 41.24 6.69
CA ASP A 1122 2.26 42.68 6.91
C ASP A 1122 3.43 43.21 7.77
N GLU A 1123 3.83 42.50 8.82
CA GLU A 1123 4.96 42.88 9.66
C GLU A 1123 6.30 42.65 8.95
N LEU A 1124 6.45 41.58 8.16
CA LEU A 1124 7.60 41.44 7.26
C LEU A 1124 7.72 42.63 6.31
N ALA A 1125 6.60 43.06 5.71
CA ALA A 1125 6.56 44.24 4.84
C ALA A 1125 6.89 45.55 5.58
N GLN A 1126 6.50 45.71 6.85
CA GLN A 1126 6.87 46.88 7.69
C GLN A 1126 8.39 46.98 7.91
N TYR A 1127 9.08 45.86 8.09
CA TYR A 1127 10.55 45.82 8.14
C TYR A 1127 11.19 45.85 6.74
N GLY A 1128 10.40 45.91 5.68
CA GLY A 1128 10.86 45.91 4.28
C GLY A 1128 11.52 44.59 3.88
N LEU A 1129 10.98 43.46 4.36
CA LEU A 1129 11.39 42.11 4.02
C LEU A 1129 10.34 41.46 3.10
N SER A 1130 10.80 40.67 2.15
CA SER A 1130 9.96 39.87 1.24
C SER A 1130 10.06 38.38 1.53
N ASP A 1131 9.13 37.59 0.99
CA ASP A 1131 9.25 36.12 0.92
C ASP A 1131 10.61 35.67 0.33
N GLU A 1132 11.14 36.42 -0.64
CA GLU A 1132 12.42 36.10 -1.27
C GLU A 1132 13.62 36.32 -0.32
N ASP A 1133 13.56 37.31 0.58
CA ASP A 1133 14.58 37.50 1.63
C ASP A 1133 14.62 36.30 2.60
N ILE A 1134 13.44 35.77 2.93
CA ILE A 1134 13.28 34.59 3.80
C ILE A 1134 13.83 33.33 3.11
N PHE A 1135 13.51 33.12 1.83
CA PHE A 1135 14.03 31.99 1.06
C PHE A 1135 15.53 32.10 0.76
N ASN A 1136 16.06 33.31 0.55
CA ASN A 1136 17.49 33.57 0.41
C ASN A 1136 18.27 33.45 1.74
N GLY A 1137 17.58 33.38 2.89
CA GLY A 1137 18.16 33.08 4.20
C GLY A 1137 19.16 34.11 4.73
N ARG A 1138 19.02 35.39 4.35
CA ARG A 1138 20.02 36.43 4.64
C ARG A 1138 19.71 37.18 5.95
N VAL A 1139 20.55 36.96 6.96
CA VAL A 1139 20.53 37.74 8.20
C VAL A 1139 21.07 39.15 7.94
N ASN A 1140 20.15 40.11 7.83
CA ASN A 1140 20.42 41.54 7.70
C ASN A 1140 19.78 42.31 8.88
N ASP A 1141 20.02 43.62 9.00
CA ASP A 1141 19.53 44.37 10.17
C ASP A 1141 18.00 44.54 10.21
N LYS A 1142 17.33 44.48 9.05
CA LYS A 1142 15.87 44.37 8.96
C LYS A 1142 15.38 43.07 9.62
N TRP A 1143 16.02 41.94 9.30
CA TRP A 1143 15.74 40.63 9.89
C TRP A 1143 16.00 40.61 11.41
N ARG A 1144 17.13 41.18 11.86
CA ARG A 1144 17.42 41.33 13.30
C ARG A 1144 16.35 42.16 14.02
N GLY A 1145 15.88 43.25 13.40
CA GLY A 1145 14.79 44.08 13.92
C GLY A 1145 13.48 43.32 14.04
N PHE A 1146 13.03 42.71 12.94
CA PHE A 1146 11.82 41.88 12.89
C PHE A 1146 11.86 40.76 13.94
N MET A 1147 12.94 39.97 13.95
CA MET A 1147 13.10 38.85 14.89
C MET A 1147 13.10 39.28 16.35
N ARG A 1148 13.69 40.43 16.70
CA ARG A 1148 13.64 40.98 18.05
C ARG A 1148 12.20 41.27 18.49
N SER A 1149 11.41 41.93 17.63
CA SER A 1149 10.01 42.23 17.91
C SER A 1149 9.15 40.96 18.09
N GLN A 1150 9.38 39.92 17.29
CA GLN A 1150 8.70 38.62 17.50
C GLN A 1150 9.16 37.90 18.77
N ILE A 1151 10.44 38.01 19.15
CA ILE A 1151 10.98 37.46 20.40
C ILE A 1151 10.38 38.18 21.61
N GLU A 1152 10.28 39.50 21.59
CA GLU A 1152 9.61 40.30 22.63
C GLU A 1152 8.14 39.87 22.80
N ARG A 1153 7.40 39.75 21.69
CA ARG A 1153 6.04 39.21 21.67
C ARG A 1153 5.95 37.80 22.27
N ALA A 1154 6.85 36.89 21.94
CA ALA A 1154 6.89 35.55 22.54
C ALA A 1154 7.21 35.60 24.05
N ARG A 1155 8.11 36.49 24.48
CA ARG A 1155 8.43 36.74 25.90
C ARG A 1155 7.22 37.30 26.67
N MET A 1156 6.37 38.14 26.06
CA MET A 1156 5.10 38.59 26.67
C MET A 1156 4.14 37.43 26.94
N PHE A 1157 3.90 36.53 25.97
CA PHE A 1157 3.07 35.35 26.21
C PHE A 1157 3.65 34.41 27.28
N PHE A 1158 4.98 34.31 27.40
CA PHE A 1158 5.59 33.62 28.56
C PHE A 1158 5.34 34.35 29.88
N GLN A 1159 5.34 35.68 29.93
CA GLN A 1159 5.04 36.43 31.17
C GLN A 1159 3.58 36.26 31.60
N GLU A 1160 2.63 36.22 30.67
CA GLU A 1160 1.23 35.87 30.98
C GLU A 1160 1.09 34.42 31.45
N ALA A 1161 1.80 33.48 30.82
CA ALA A 1161 1.85 32.09 31.27
C ALA A 1161 2.39 31.92 32.69
N GLU A 1162 3.47 32.63 33.06
CA GLU A 1162 4.09 32.54 34.40
C GLU A 1162 3.09 32.82 35.54
N LYS A 1163 2.07 33.67 35.30
CA LYS A 1163 1.03 34.02 36.29
C LYS A 1163 0.10 32.85 36.65
N GLY A 1164 -0.07 31.87 35.75
CA GLY A 1164 -0.93 30.71 35.96
C GLY A 1164 -0.22 29.49 36.56
N VAL A 1165 1.10 29.37 36.40
CA VAL A 1165 1.84 28.16 36.83
C VAL A 1165 1.85 28.00 38.35
N THR A 1166 1.81 29.09 39.12
CA THR A 1166 1.67 29.02 40.60
C THR A 1166 0.32 28.51 41.05
N GLU A 1167 -0.73 28.73 40.26
CA GLU A 1167 -2.12 28.44 40.60
C GLU A 1167 -2.51 26.97 40.30
N LEU A 1168 -1.68 26.24 39.55
CA LEU A 1168 -1.84 24.80 39.33
C LEU A 1168 -1.61 24.00 40.61
N SER A 1169 -2.14 22.77 40.69
CA SER A 1169 -1.87 21.84 41.78
C SER A 1169 -0.38 21.55 41.94
N GLN A 1170 0.10 21.43 43.18
CA GLN A 1170 1.53 21.41 43.53
C GLN A 1170 2.38 20.44 42.70
N ALA A 1171 1.89 19.22 42.45
CA ALA A 1171 2.59 18.20 41.66
C ALA A 1171 2.85 18.62 40.21
N SER A 1172 1.97 19.43 39.61
CA SER A 1172 2.06 19.90 38.23
C SER A 1172 2.97 21.13 38.07
N ARG A 1173 3.21 21.90 39.14
CA ARG A 1173 3.98 23.16 39.08
C ARG A 1173 5.40 22.95 38.56
N TRP A 1174 6.12 21.93 39.04
CA TRP A 1174 7.52 21.70 38.67
C TRP A 1174 7.75 21.35 37.19
N PRO A 1175 7.09 20.34 36.59
CA PRO A 1175 7.28 20.03 35.18
C PRO A 1175 6.81 21.17 34.24
N VAL A 1176 5.75 21.90 34.61
CA VAL A 1176 5.31 23.08 33.84
C VAL A 1176 6.33 24.22 33.93
N TRP A 1177 6.86 24.53 35.12
CA TRP A 1177 7.95 25.50 35.29
C TRP A 1177 9.22 25.11 34.52
N ALA A 1178 9.58 23.82 34.52
CA ALA A 1178 10.73 23.33 33.76
C ALA A 1178 10.50 23.52 32.25
N SER A 1179 9.35 23.10 31.73
CA SER A 1179 8.99 23.29 30.32
C SER A 1179 9.03 24.76 29.90
N LEU A 1180 8.36 25.65 30.66
CA LEU A 1180 8.30 27.09 30.40
C LEU A 1180 9.71 27.72 30.36
N LEU A 1181 10.56 27.45 31.35
CA LEU A 1181 11.92 27.99 31.40
C LEU A 1181 12.81 27.47 30.28
N LEU A 1182 12.68 26.19 29.91
CA LEU A 1182 13.45 25.59 28.83
C LEU A 1182 13.02 26.10 27.45
N TYR A 1183 11.72 26.29 27.21
CA TYR A 1183 11.24 26.88 25.97
C TYR A 1183 11.63 28.36 25.86
N ARG A 1184 11.46 29.17 26.91
CA ARG A 1184 11.88 30.59 26.88
C ARG A 1184 13.39 30.74 26.62
N GLN A 1185 14.24 29.86 27.14
CA GLN A 1185 15.68 29.87 26.87
C GLN A 1185 16.05 29.60 25.40
N ILE A 1186 15.15 29.04 24.57
CA ILE A 1186 15.39 28.93 23.12
C ILE A 1186 15.48 30.31 22.48
N LEU A 1187 14.69 31.28 22.95
CA LEU A 1187 14.75 32.66 22.47
C LEU A 1187 16.13 33.28 22.76
N ASP A 1188 16.66 33.04 23.96
CA ASP A 1188 18.02 33.47 24.36
C ASP A 1188 19.11 32.85 23.44
N GLU A 1189 18.91 31.61 22.96
CA GLU A 1189 19.83 30.95 22.02
C GLU A 1189 19.69 31.43 20.56
N ILE A 1190 18.53 32.00 20.18
CA ILE A 1190 18.36 32.69 18.88
C ILE A 1190 19.14 34.01 18.90
N GLU A 1191 19.01 34.78 19.98
CA GLU A 1191 19.73 36.05 20.16
C GLU A 1191 21.24 35.84 20.29
N ALA A 1192 21.68 34.83 21.06
CA ALA A 1192 23.09 34.45 21.16
C ALA A 1192 23.69 33.89 19.85
N ASN A 1193 22.87 33.61 18.84
CA ASN A 1193 23.29 33.21 17.49
C ASN A 1193 23.08 34.32 16.45
N ASP A 1194 23.01 35.59 16.88
CA ASP A 1194 22.79 36.76 16.03
C ASP A 1194 21.57 36.61 15.10
N TYR A 1195 20.48 36.07 15.65
CA TYR A 1195 19.20 35.84 14.95
C TYR A 1195 19.30 34.94 13.70
N ASN A 1196 20.41 34.21 13.51
CA ASN A 1196 20.55 33.23 12.43
C ASN A 1196 19.85 31.91 12.78
N ASN A 1197 18.55 31.84 12.50
CA ASN A 1197 17.70 30.65 12.50
C ASN A 1197 17.53 30.02 11.10
N PHE A 1198 18.13 30.61 10.06
CA PHE A 1198 18.11 30.07 8.69
C PHE A 1198 19.04 28.87 8.53
N THR A 1199 20.31 29.02 8.92
CA THR A 1199 21.34 27.97 8.71
C THR A 1199 21.63 27.15 9.97
N LYS A 1200 21.21 27.61 11.14
CA LYS A 1200 21.48 26.95 12.44
C LYS A 1200 20.26 27.02 13.35
N ARG A 1201 19.69 25.86 13.67
CA ARG A 1201 18.58 25.73 14.62
C ARG A 1201 19.05 26.09 16.04
N ALA A 1202 18.32 26.98 16.73
CA ALA A 1202 18.65 27.34 18.12
C ALA A 1202 18.19 26.27 19.10
N TYR A 1203 19.02 25.89 20.09
CA TYR A 1203 18.66 24.89 21.09
C TYR A 1203 19.38 25.13 22.42
N VAL A 1204 18.66 24.88 23.53
CA VAL A 1204 19.22 25.00 24.88
C VAL A 1204 20.20 23.85 25.14
N SER A 1205 21.47 24.19 25.39
CA SER A 1205 22.52 23.21 25.68
C SER A 1205 22.22 22.33 26.92
N LYS A 1206 22.72 21.08 26.95
CA LYS A 1206 22.51 20.16 28.08
C LYS A 1206 22.90 20.76 29.45
N ALA A 1207 23.94 21.60 29.48
CA ALA A 1207 24.35 22.32 30.69
C ALA A 1207 23.31 23.36 31.14
N LYS A 1208 22.82 24.22 30.24
CA LYS A 1208 21.73 25.17 30.55
C LYS A 1208 20.45 24.43 30.97
N LYS A 1209 20.12 23.30 30.31
CA LYS A 1209 18.97 22.47 30.70
C LYS A 1209 19.06 22.00 32.15
N LEU A 1210 20.21 21.47 32.57
CA LEU A 1210 20.43 21.04 33.96
C LEU A 1210 20.38 22.20 34.96
N MET A 1211 20.95 23.36 34.61
CA MET A 1211 20.91 24.57 35.46
C MET A 1211 19.50 25.16 35.62
N ALA A 1212 18.59 24.93 34.67
CA ALA A 1212 17.21 25.38 34.77
C ALA A 1212 16.35 24.56 35.76
N LEU A 1213 16.67 23.28 36.00
CA LEU A 1213 15.84 22.39 36.81
C LEU A 1213 15.76 22.80 38.31
N PRO A 1214 16.85 23.21 38.99
CA PRO A 1214 16.77 23.75 40.35
C PRO A 1214 15.98 25.05 40.43
N ILE A 1215 16.04 25.90 39.40
CA ILE A 1215 15.30 27.17 39.32
C ILE A 1215 13.80 26.89 39.15
N ALA A 1216 13.44 25.94 38.27
CA ALA A 1216 12.08 25.45 38.12
C ALA A 1216 11.54 24.86 39.43
N TYR A 1217 12.37 24.07 40.14
CA TYR A 1217 11.99 23.48 41.42
C TYR A 1217 11.75 24.54 42.49
N GLY A 1218 12.67 25.49 42.66
CA GLY A 1218 12.51 26.61 43.59
C GLY A 1218 11.25 27.45 43.32
N ARG A 1219 10.92 27.70 42.04
CA ARG A 1219 9.67 28.37 41.66
C ARG A 1219 8.41 27.53 41.89
N SER A 1220 8.50 26.20 41.79
CA SER A 1220 7.36 25.29 42.03
C SER A 1220 6.96 25.17 43.51
N LEU A 1221 7.88 25.50 44.44
CA LEU A 1221 7.61 25.54 45.88
C LEU A 1221 6.87 26.81 46.33
N ILE A 1222 6.67 27.80 45.44
CA ILE A 1222 5.90 29.01 45.75
C ILE A 1222 4.41 28.63 45.81
N PRO A 1223 3.67 28.99 46.88
CA PRO A 1223 2.24 28.75 46.97
C PRO A 1223 1.43 29.76 46.14
N PRO A 1224 0.18 29.42 45.76
CA PRO A 1224 -0.75 30.34 45.13
C PRO A 1224 -0.92 31.60 45.99
N TYR A 1225 -0.74 32.77 45.36
CA TYR A 1225 -0.86 34.09 45.98
C TYR A 1225 -0.29 34.28 47.41
N SER A 1226 1.05 34.32 47.49
CA SER A 1226 1.75 35.09 48.56
C SER A 1226 2.33 36.42 48.05
N VAL A 1227 1.81 36.96 46.94
CA VAL A 1227 2.19 38.26 46.38
C VAL A 1227 1.70 39.40 47.28
N LYS A 1228 2.54 39.81 48.23
CA LYS A 1228 2.44 41.13 48.84
C LYS A 1228 2.80 42.20 47.80
N GLU A 1229 2.07 43.30 47.80
CA GLU A 1229 2.52 44.53 47.16
C GLU A 1229 3.83 45.01 47.79
N SER A 1230 4.89 45.16 46.99
CA SER A 1230 6.13 45.83 47.41
C SER A 1230 6.82 46.55 46.24
N SER A 1231 6.22 47.68 45.85
CA SER A 1231 6.92 48.93 45.53
C SER A 1231 8.31 48.85 44.86
N LEU A 1232 8.38 49.04 43.54
CA LEU A 1232 9.61 49.52 42.88
C LEU A 1232 9.36 50.37 41.60
N SER A 1233 8.24 51.07 41.54
CA SER A 1233 7.92 52.06 40.50
C SER A 1233 8.33 53.48 40.93
N LYS A 1234 9.64 53.73 41.13
CA LYS A 1234 10.12 55.04 41.60
C LYS A 1234 11.49 55.51 41.07
N SER A 1235 11.67 55.57 39.76
CA SER A 1235 12.58 56.54 39.11
C SER A 1235 12.44 56.55 37.59
N LEU A 1236 12.20 57.75 37.02
CA LEU A 1236 12.35 58.15 35.60
C LEU A 1236 11.38 57.44 34.61
N SER A 1237 10.66 58.10 33.70
CA SER A 1237 10.89 59.30 32.84
C SER A 1237 11.82 59.05 31.66
#